data_AF-A0A1R3JA75-F1
#
_entry.id   AF-A0A1R3JA75-F1
#
_cell.length_a   1.000
_cell.length_b   1.000
_cell.length_c   1.000
_cell.angle_alpha   90.00
_cell.angle_beta   90.00
_cell.angle_gamma   90.00
#
_symmetry.space_group_name_H-M   'P 1'
#
loop_
_entity.id
_entity.type
_entity.pdbx_description
1 polymer ?
#
loop_
_entity_poly.entity_id
_entity_poly.type
_entity_poly.pdbx_seq_one_letter_code
_entity_poly.pdbx_strand_id
1 'polypeptide(L)'
;MECVGARNFAAMVVSTCATWRSRNRNLMRTKTAISSHHRYISLKVRASGAGSESCVAVKEDFADEEDYIKAGGSELLFVQMQQNKEMDKQSKLADKLPPISIGDNVLDLVVIGCGPAGLALAAESAKLGLNVGLIGPDLPFTNNYGVWQDEFKDLGLERCIEHVWRDTIVYLDDDKPIMIGRAYGRVSRHLLHEELLRRCVESGVMYLSSKVETIIEATDGHSLVVCENNRDVPCRLVTVASGAASGKLLQYEVGGPRVSVQTAYGIEVEVENCPYDPSLMVFMDYRDYAKQQVPCLEAQYPTFLYAMPVTSTRVFFEETCLASKDAMPFDLLKKKLMSRLETLGIRILKVYEEEWSYIPVGGSLPNTEQKNLAFGAAASMVHPATGYSVVRSLSEAPNYASVIAKILKKNHPTGMLIGETNNENISMQAWNTLWPQERKRQRAFFLFGLALIIQLDIEGTRTFFHTFFRLPSCTKRSENVPCQAPTQRSNRGNHDKNISHTIRRLCAAVAPRICNVINLDSRIQTFTTELDELKDKRDDLRTRVERAELDGSRRTNEVQRWLARVEVIESEATSIIENLGQRRHGLGYEVREVRNFEGEGEVEFEVLETLTQLRILGLTISSIASLNRLFGLRNLVRCIHYLLLKECEGLTELVFSSASGLTLRRLSITDCYDFNYLVVNAEDGQKWLPNLEVLSLHGLPKVTSVWKSPVRKASLQNLRLLNIWYCHSLKNVSWVLLLPKLEAIYLFYCKKMEQVVSGEEGLLEPDPKAFSRLKTIEIRDLPELKSISPWTLAFPCLKSIAVIDCPKLKKLPIGTHNSSTLPTVYCSEEWWEGLKWDEPNIRNGFLTNFISN
;
A
#
# COMPACT_ATOMS: atom_id res chain seq x y z
N MET A 1 -5.40 53.63 -27.39
CA MET A 1 -6.63 54.30 -27.83
C MET A 1 -7.20 53.53 -29.00
N GLU A 2 -8.53 53.46 -29.06
CA GLU A 2 -9.39 53.26 -30.24
C GLU A 2 -9.27 51.99 -31.11
N CYS A 3 -10.43 51.37 -31.29
CA CYS A 3 -10.71 50.27 -32.22
C CYS A 3 -11.16 50.82 -33.58
N VAL A 4 -10.69 50.23 -34.68
CA VAL A 4 -11.42 50.05 -35.96
C VAL A 4 -10.81 48.79 -36.61
N GLY A 5 -11.52 47.87 -37.27
CA GLY A 5 -12.95 47.77 -37.56
C GLY A 5 -13.16 47.12 -38.94
N ALA A 6 -13.63 45.86 -38.92
CA ALA A 6 -14.34 45.06 -39.94
C ALA A 6 -14.10 45.25 -41.46
N ARG A 7 -14.14 44.11 -42.18
CA ARG A 7 -14.69 43.80 -43.55
C ARG A 7 -13.77 42.79 -44.25
N ASN A 8 -14.22 41.91 -45.15
CA ASN A 8 -15.54 41.34 -45.50
C ASN A 8 -15.26 40.14 -46.44
N PHE A 9 -16.13 39.13 -46.47
CA PHE A 9 -16.92 38.69 -47.65
C PHE A 9 -17.25 37.19 -47.66
N ALA A 10 -18.55 36.93 -47.86
CA ALA A 10 -19.16 35.89 -48.70
C ALA A 10 -18.80 34.39 -48.56
N ALA A 11 -19.71 33.45 -48.84
CA ALA A 11 -21.18 33.49 -48.93
C ALA A 11 -21.71 32.05 -49.07
N MET A 12 -23.05 31.94 -49.05
CA MET A 12 -23.88 30.85 -49.60
C MET A 12 -24.07 29.56 -48.78
N VAL A 13 -25.28 28.96 -48.73
CA VAL A 13 -26.67 29.47 -48.82
C VAL A 13 -27.64 28.30 -48.47
N VAL A 14 -28.74 28.58 -47.73
CA VAL A 14 -30.09 27.92 -47.76
C VAL A 14 -30.14 26.36 -47.70
N SER A 15 -30.83 25.71 -46.75
CA SER A 15 -32.32 25.54 -46.67
C SER A 15 -32.69 24.65 -45.46
N THR A 16 -33.92 24.48 -44.94
CA THR A 16 -35.14 25.31 -44.73
C THR A 16 -36.11 24.53 -43.84
N CYS A 17 -36.80 25.21 -42.91
CA CYS A 17 -38.14 24.83 -42.37
C CYS A 17 -38.28 23.51 -41.53
N ALA A 18 -39.25 23.38 -40.61
CA ALA A 18 -40.20 24.33 -40.03
C ALA A 18 -40.92 23.75 -38.78
N THR A 19 -41.27 24.60 -37.80
CA THR A 19 -42.53 24.60 -36.99
C THR A 19 -42.91 23.36 -36.13
N TRP A 20 -43.62 23.43 -34.98
CA TRP A 20 -44.45 24.49 -34.37
C TRP A 20 -44.79 24.18 -32.90
N ARG A 21 -44.98 25.23 -32.07
CA ARG A 21 -46.00 25.37 -30.97
C ARG A 21 -46.02 24.37 -29.77
N SER A 22 -46.51 24.69 -28.55
CA SER A 22 -46.97 25.96 -27.95
C SER A 22 -47.36 25.81 -26.45
N ARG A 23 -46.89 26.72 -25.57
CA ARG A 23 -47.53 27.18 -24.29
C ARG A 23 -47.72 26.12 -23.16
N ASN A 24 -47.85 26.45 -21.86
CA ASN A 24 -47.94 27.73 -21.13
C ASN A 24 -47.24 27.55 -19.74
N ARG A 25 -46.36 28.45 -19.29
CA ARG A 25 -46.60 29.53 -18.30
C ARG A 25 -47.15 29.12 -16.92
N ASN A 26 -46.30 29.21 -15.88
CA ASN A 26 -46.40 30.10 -14.70
C ASN A 26 -45.53 29.59 -13.52
N LEU A 27 -45.01 30.39 -12.57
CA LEU A 27 -44.53 31.77 -12.59
C LEU A 27 -43.74 32.06 -11.28
N MET A 28 -42.45 32.44 -11.36
CA MET A 28 -41.65 33.09 -10.29
C MET A 28 -41.47 32.32 -8.94
N ARG A 29 -40.48 32.63 -8.07
CA ARG A 29 -39.59 33.81 -8.00
C ARG A 29 -38.17 33.45 -7.53
N THR A 30 -37.21 34.24 -8.01
CA THR A 30 -35.77 34.17 -7.76
C THR A 30 -35.33 34.41 -6.30
N LYS A 31 -34.20 33.80 -5.91
CA LYS A 31 -33.08 34.50 -5.23
C LYS A 31 -31.73 33.92 -5.68
N THR A 32 -30.78 34.81 -5.94
CA THR A 32 -29.44 34.56 -6.48
C THR A 32 -28.38 34.40 -5.39
N ALA A 33 -27.38 33.52 -5.61
CA ALA A 33 -26.00 33.75 -5.17
C ALA A 33 -24.98 32.82 -5.88
N ILE A 34 -24.12 33.43 -6.72
CA ILE A 34 -22.67 33.17 -6.87
C ILE A 34 -22.21 31.72 -7.10
N SER A 35 -21.85 31.40 -8.35
CA SER A 35 -20.95 30.28 -8.67
C SER A 35 -19.56 30.80 -9.08
N SER A 36 -18.50 30.38 -8.39
CA SER A 36 -17.11 30.54 -8.86
C SER A 36 -16.75 29.37 -9.78
N HIS A 37 -16.58 29.63 -11.08
CA HIS A 37 -16.13 28.62 -12.04
C HIS A 37 -14.60 28.44 -11.97
N HIS A 38 -14.13 27.25 -11.59
CA HIS A 38 -12.80 26.78 -12.02
C HIS A 38 -12.94 26.08 -13.37
N ARG A 39 -12.38 26.68 -14.43
CA ARG A 39 -12.40 26.12 -15.78
C ARG A 39 -11.36 25.02 -15.92
N TYR A 40 -11.79 23.81 -16.27
CA TYR A 40 -10.90 22.84 -16.89
C TYR A 40 -10.54 23.32 -18.30
N ILE A 41 -9.24 23.40 -18.60
CA ILE A 41 -8.73 23.68 -19.95
C ILE A 41 -8.52 22.34 -20.65
N SER A 42 -9.40 22.00 -21.59
CA SER A 42 -9.23 20.81 -22.42
C SER A 42 -8.21 21.08 -23.53
N LEU A 43 -7.01 20.51 -23.43
CA LEU A 43 -6.06 20.48 -24.54
C LEU A 43 -6.49 19.39 -25.53
N LYS A 44 -7.03 19.80 -26.69
CA LYS A 44 -7.27 18.91 -27.83
C LYS A 44 -5.96 18.65 -28.56
N VAL A 45 -5.36 17.47 -28.36
CA VAL A 45 -4.37 16.93 -29.29
C VAL A 45 -5.13 16.28 -30.45
N ARG A 46 -4.78 16.62 -31.70
CA ARG A 46 -5.35 15.99 -32.90
C ARG A 46 -4.60 14.69 -33.18
N ALA A 47 -5.28 13.55 -33.03
CA ALA A 47 -4.89 12.33 -33.72
C ALA A 47 -5.46 12.36 -35.15
N SER A 48 -4.62 12.15 -36.16
CA SER A 48 -5.05 11.76 -37.51
C SER A 48 -5.38 10.25 -37.52
N GLY A 49 -6.30 9.82 -38.39
CA GLY A 49 -6.84 8.45 -38.41
C GLY A 49 -5.81 7.35 -38.68
N ALA A 50 -6.15 6.07 -38.51
CA ALA A 50 -7.51 5.51 -38.50
C ALA A 50 -7.64 4.19 -37.71
N GLY A 51 -8.85 3.87 -37.26
CA GLY A 51 -9.30 2.49 -37.00
C GLY A 51 -8.72 1.74 -35.79
N SER A 52 -9.12 2.12 -34.58
CA SER A 52 -9.16 1.21 -33.42
C SER A 52 -10.20 1.71 -32.41
N GLU A 53 -10.83 0.80 -31.67
CA GLU A 53 -11.90 1.12 -30.72
C GLU A 53 -11.38 1.88 -29.50
N SER A 54 -12.13 2.89 -29.06
CA SER A 54 -11.78 3.78 -27.95
C SER A 54 -12.06 3.10 -26.60
N CYS A 55 -11.22 2.13 -26.21
CA CYS A 55 -11.28 1.45 -24.91
C CYS A 55 -10.82 2.34 -23.74
N VAL A 56 -11.55 3.43 -23.48
CA VAL A 56 -11.44 4.19 -22.23
C VAL A 56 -12.15 3.37 -21.15
N ALA A 57 -11.40 2.50 -20.48
CA ALA A 57 -11.91 1.66 -19.39
C ALA A 57 -12.50 2.55 -18.29
N VAL A 58 -13.74 2.26 -17.91
CA VAL A 58 -14.47 3.04 -16.91
C VAL A 58 -14.13 2.49 -15.52
N LYS A 59 -14.32 3.26 -14.45
CA LYS A 59 -14.09 2.79 -13.07
C LYS A 59 -14.90 1.52 -12.70
N GLU A 60 -15.93 1.21 -13.49
CA GLU A 60 -16.79 0.02 -13.39
C GLU A 60 -16.06 -1.28 -13.83
N ASP A 61 -14.92 -1.18 -14.53
CA ASP A 61 -14.13 -2.34 -14.99
C ASP A 61 -13.19 -2.94 -13.93
N PHE A 62 -13.18 -2.46 -12.69
CA PHE A 62 -12.27 -2.87 -11.63
C PHE A 62 -13.01 -3.44 -10.41
N ALA A 63 -12.39 -4.38 -9.70
CA ALA A 63 -13.05 -5.03 -8.56
C ALA A 63 -13.32 -4.05 -7.39
N ASP A 64 -12.39 -3.14 -7.13
CA ASP A 64 -12.52 -2.10 -6.11
C ASP A 64 -11.64 -0.85 -6.40
N GLU A 65 -11.57 0.09 -5.46
CA GLU A 65 -10.73 1.29 -5.59
C GLU A 65 -9.22 0.99 -5.50
N GLU A 66 -8.79 -0.03 -4.74
CA GLU A 66 -7.38 -0.45 -4.66
C GLU A 66 -6.94 -1.08 -5.99
N ASP A 67 -7.79 -1.90 -6.62
CA ASP A 67 -7.59 -2.52 -7.94
C ASP A 67 -7.55 -1.47 -9.07
N TYR A 68 -8.46 -0.49 -9.04
CA TYR A 68 -8.41 0.67 -9.96
C TYR A 68 -7.10 1.47 -9.83
N ILE A 69 -6.58 1.69 -8.62
CA ILE A 69 -5.28 2.36 -8.43
C ILE A 69 -4.15 1.44 -8.91
N LYS A 70 -4.17 0.13 -8.61
CA LYS A 70 -3.18 -0.84 -9.11
C LYS A 70 -3.11 -0.87 -10.65
N ALA A 71 -4.19 -0.52 -11.35
CA ALA A 71 -4.27 -0.50 -12.81
C ALA A 71 -3.69 0.76 -13.47
N GLY A 72 -3.46 1.85 -12.71
CA GLY A 72 -3.08 3.16 -13.26
C GLY A 72 -3.83 4.33 -12.62
N GLY A 73 -4.97 4.08 -11.96
CA GLY A 73 -5.75 5.12 -11.30
C GLY A 73 -6.09 6.30 -12.23
N SER A 74 -5.73 7.52 -11.83
CA SER A 74 -5.92 8.74 -12.65
C SER A 74 -5.14 8.72 -13.96
N GLU A 75 -4.02 8.00 -14.02
CA GLU A 75 -3.09 7.99 -15.15
C GLU A 75 -3.33 6.80 -16.11
N LEU A 76 -4.45 6.08 -15.96
CA LEU A 76 -4.76 4.85 -16.71
C LEU A 76 -4.57 4.98 -18.23
N LEU A 77 -4.90 6.15 -18.81
CA LEU A 77 -4.67 6.44 -20.23
C LEU A 77 -3.20 6.28 -20.64
N PHE A 78 -2.27 6.81 -19.84
CA PHE A 78 -0.83 6.72 -20.11
C PHE A 78 -0.30 5.30 -19.87
N VAL A 79 -0.88 4.57 -18.90
CA VAL A 79 -0.56 3.15 -18.68
C VAL A 79 -0.99 2.30 -19.89
N GLN A 80 -2.18 2.54 -20.44
CA GLN A 80 -2.65 1.90 -21.68
C GLN A 80 -1.78 2.28 -22.89
N MET A 81 -1.35 3.55 -23.01
CA MET A 81 -0.40 3.97 -24.05
C MET A 81 0.96 3.25 -23.93
N GLN A 82 1.49 3.10 -22.71
CA GLN A 82 2.72 2.35 -22.45
C GLN A 82 2.57 0.85 -22.76
N GLN A 83 1.42 0.24 -22.47
CA GLN A 83 1.13 -1.17 -22.81
C GLN A 83 1.02 -1.40 -24.32
N ASN A 84 0.50 -0.43 -25.07
CA ASN A 84 0.26 -0.54 -26.51
C ASN A 84 1.42 -0.01 -27.39
N LYS A 85 2.62 0.17 -26.83
CA LYS A 85 3.81 0.53 -27.62
C LYS A 85 4.17 -0.59 -28.61
N GLU A 86 4.42 -0.21 -29.86
CA GLU A 86 4.91 -1.12 -30.90
C GLU A 86 6.31 -1.65 -30.56
N MET A 87 6.50 -2.97 -30.68
CA MET A 87 7.74 -3.67 -30.34
C MET A 87 8.09 -4.73 -31.40
N ASP A 88 8.16 -4.32 -32.67
CA ASP A 88 8.26 -5.13 -33.90
C ASP A 88 9.27 -6.30 -33.89
N LYS A 89 10.27 -6.26 -33.00
CA LYS A 89 11.28 -7.32 -32.87
C LYS A 89 10.81 -8.51 -32.01
N GLN A 90 9.78 -8.34 -31.19
CA GLN A 90 9.26 -9.42 -30.33
C GLN A 90 8.39 -10.35 -31.17
N SER A 91 8.69 -11.65 -31.11
CA SER A 91 7.88 -12.68 -31.77
C SER A 91 6.53 -12.83 -31.07
N LYS A 92 5.47 -13.16 -31.80
CA LYS A 92 4.18 -13.50 -31.18
C LYS A 92 4.27 -14.85 -30.46
N LEU A 93 3.55 -14.97 -29.36
CA LEU A 93 3.46 -16.20 -28.57
C LEU A 93 2.77 -17.31 -29.37
N ALA A 94 1.70 -16.97 -30.11
CA ALA A 94 0.94 -17.90 -30.94
C ALA A 94 1.73 -18.48 -32.13
N ASP A 95 2.80 -17.79 -32.58
CA ASP A 95 3.63 -18.26 -33.70
C ASP A 95 4.65 -19.33 -33.25
N LYS A 96 4.93 -19.44 -31.94
CA LYS A 96 5.97 -20.33 -31.38
C LYS A 96 5.45 -21.37 -30.39
N LEU A 97 4.35 -21.12 -29.68
CA LEU A 97 3.79 -22.04 -28.70
C LEU A 97 2.60 -22.83 -29.29
N PRO A 98 2.48 -24.14 -29.02
CA PRO A 98 1.33 -24.93 -29.46
C PRO A 98 0.03 -24.42 -28.83
N PRO A 99 -1.11 -24.44 -29.55
CA PRO A 99 -2.38 -23.98 -29.01
C PRO A 99 -2.91 -24.91 -27.90
N ILE A 100 -3.55 -24.35 -26.88
CA ILE A 100 -4.36 -25.14 -25.94
C ILE A 100 -5.51 -25.81 -26.71
N SER A 101 -5.60 -27.14 -26.63
CA SER A 101 -6.69 -27.89 -27.25
C SER A 101 -7.95 -27.77 -26.41
N ILE A 102 -8.98 -27.09 -26.92
CA ILE A 102 -10.26 -26.90 -26.23
C ILE A 102 -11.07 -28.21 -26.30
N GLY A 103 -11.31 -28.84 -25.16
CA GLY A 103 -11.97 -30.15 -25.02
C GLY A 103 -11.74 -30.76 -23.62
N ASP A 104 -12.12 -32.03 -23.43
CA ASP A 104 -12.15 -32.71 -22.11
C ASP A 104 -10.79 -32.94 -21.42
N ASN A 105 -9.68 -32.49 -22.01
CA ASN A 105 -8.34 -32.65 -21.43
C ASN A 105 -8.05 -31.61 -20.34
N VAL A 106 -8.20 -32.02 -19.09
CA VAL A 106 -7.87 -31.21 -17.90
C VAL A 106 -6.36 -30.97 -17.82
N LEU A 107 -5.95 -29.69 -17.80
CA LEU A 107 -4.55 -29.29 -17.62
C LEU A 107 -4.09 -29.41 -16.16
N ASP A 108 -2.80 -29.63 -15.92
CA ASP A 108 -2.26 -29.66 -14.55
C ASP A 108 -2.20 -28.26 -13.92
N LEU A 109 -1.83 -27.26 -14.71
CA LEU A 109 -1.69 -25.88 -14.29
C LEU A 109 -2.08 -24.92 -15.41
N VAL A 110 -2.93 -23.93 -15.11
CA VAL A 110 -3.09 -22.74 -15.96
C VAL A 110 -2.40 -21.54 -15.32
N VAL A 111 -1.55 -20.87 -16.09
CA VAL A 111 -0.93 -19.60 -15.73
C VAL A 111 -1.60 -18.48 -16.52
N ILE A 112 -2.22 -17.52 -15.83
CA ILE A 112 -2.93 -16.41 -16.46
C ILE A 112 -2.02 -15.18 -16.50
N GLY A 113 -1.75 -14.65 -17.69
CA GLY A 113 -0.95 -13.44 -17.91
C GLY A 113 0.42 -13.73 -18.52
N CYS A 114 0.69 -13.10 -19.66
CA CYS A 114 1.85 -13.38 -20.52
C CYS A 114 3.09 -12.51 -20.22
N GLY A 115 3.15 -11.85 -19.05
CA GLY A 115 4.30 -11.04 -18.65
C GLY A 115 5.52 -11.90 -18.23
N PRO A 116 6.68 -11.26 -17.91
CA PRO A 116 7.92 -11.97 -17.56
C PRO A 116 7.75 -13.01 -16.43
N ALA A 117 6.93 -12.71 -15.42
CA ALA A 117 6.65 -13.62 -14.31
C ALA A 117 5.80 -14.84 -14.74
N GLY A 118 4.85 -14.65 -15.65
CA GLY A 118 3.96 -15.72 -16.14
C GLY A 118 4.68 -16.69 -17.06
N LEU A 119 5.42 -16.17 -18.05
CA LEU A 119 6.28 -16.98 -18.93
C LEU A 119 7.32 -17.78 -18.13
N ALA A 120 7.99 -17.16 -17.16
CA ALA A 120 8.96 -17.86 -16.32
C ALA A 120 8.31 -18.97 -15.47
N LEU A 121 7.18 -18.68 -14.81
CA LEU A 121 6.48 -19.71 -14.02
C LEU A 121 5.97 -20.86 -14.90
N ALA A 122 5.42 -20.55 -16.07
CA ALA A 122 4.92 -21.57 -16.99
C ALA A 122 6.04 -22.48 -17.49
N ALA A 123 7.17 -21.92 -17.92
CA ALA A 123 8.35 -22.68 -18.32
C ALA A 123 8.89 -23.56 -17.18
N GLU A 124 9.14 -23.00 -15.99
CA GLU A 124 9.68 -23.78 -14.86
C GLU A 124 8.71 -24.87 -14.37
N SER A 125 7.39 -24.64 -14.50
CA SER A 125 6.37 -25.65 -14.17
C SER A 125 6.33 -26.78 -15.20
N ALA A 126 6.42 -26.45 -16.50
CA ALA A 126 6.42 -27.44 -17.57
C ALA A 126 7.72 -28.29 -17.58
N LYS A 127 8.89 -27.70 -17.27
CA LYS A 127 10.15 -28.44 -17.04
C LYS A 127 10.06 -29.54 -15.99
N LEU A 128 9.15 -29.40 -15.03
CA LEU A 128 8.91 -30.40 -14.00
C LEU A 128 7.94 -31.50 -14.44
N GLY A 129 7.51 -31.51 -15.70
CA GLY A 129 6.62 -32.49 -16.29
C GLY A 129 5.15 -32.29 -15.93
N LEU A 130 4.69 -31.03 -15.86
CA LEU A 130 3.28 -30.68 -15.74
C LEU A 130 2.73 -30.28 -17.12
N ASN A 131 1.47 -30.60 -17.40
CA ASN A 131 0.77 -30.08 -18.57
C ASN A 131 0.32 -28.63 -18.30
N VAL A 132 1.06 -27.65 -18.82
CA VAL A 132 0.86 -26.23 -18.51
C VAL A 132 0.22 -25.47 -19.69
N GLY A 133 -0.87 -24.76 -19.40
CA GLY A 133 -1.45 -23.76 -20.30
C GLY A 133 -1.12 -22.34 -19.85
N LEU A 134 -0.63 -21.50 -20.77
CA LEU A 134 -0.49 -20.06 -20.61
C LEU A 134 -1.69 -19.37 -21.29
N ILE A 135 -2.43 -18.54 -20.55
CA ILE A 135 -3.61 -17.83 -21.08
C ILE A 135 -3.46 -16.34 -20.87
N GLY A 136 -3.66 -15.54 -21.91
CA GLY A 136 -3.67 -14.08 -21.82
C GLY A 136 -3.48 -13.42 -23.18
N PRO A 137 -3.75 -12.11 -23.30
CA PRO A 137 -3.47 -11.36 -24.51
C PRO A 137 -1.96 -11.33 -24.80
N ASP A 138 -1.60 -11.40 -26.08
CA ASP A 138 -0.23 -11.34 -26.60
C ASP A 138 0.31 -9.90 -26.57
N LEU A 139 0.56 -9.39 -25.36
CA LEU A 139 1.05 -8.03 -25.14
C LEU A 139 2.58 -8.01 -25.06
N PRO A 140 3.27 -7.11 -25.79
CA PRO A 140 4.72 -7.05 -25.80
C PRO A 140 5.29 -6.54 -24.47
N PHE A 141 6.57 -6.87 -24.21
CA PHE A 141 7.31 -6.28 -23.10
C PHE A 141 7.71 -4.84 -23.47
N THR A 142 7.01 -3.84 -22.95
CA THR A 142 7.22 -2.42 -23.32
C THR A 142 8.03 -1.62 -22.31
N ASN A 143 7.99 -1.97 -21.02
CA ASN A 143 8.71 -1.26 -19.95
C ASN A 143 10.22 -1.48 -20.01
N ASN A 144 11.01 -0.43 -19.81
CA ASN A 144 12.44 -0.58 -19.58
C ASN A 144 12.68 -1.20 -18.19
N TYR A 145 13.63 -2.13 -18.10
CA TYR A 145 14.04 -2.74 -16.84
C TYR A 145 15.51 -2.42 -16.57
N GLY A 146 15.78 -1.79 -15.43
CA GLY A 146 17.11 -1.72 -14.84
C GLY A 146 17.30 -2.84 -13.83
N VAL A 147 18.48 -3.45 -13.82
CA VAL A 147 18.81 -4.62 -12.99
C VAL A 147 20.26 -4.60 -12.52
N TRP A 148 20.54 -5.21 -11.37
CA TRP A 148 21.92 -5.46 -10.96
C TRP A 148 22.54 -6.56 -11.82
N GLN A 149 23.75 -6.34 -12.34
CA GLN A 149 24.37 -7.25 -13.31
C GLN A 149 24.56 -8.67 -12.73
N ASP A 150 24.98 -8.76 -11.47
CA ASP A 150 25.23 -10.00 -10.77
C ASP A 150 23.95 -10.84 -10.57
N GLU A 151 22.83 -10.21 -10.24
CA GLU A 151 21.53 -10.89 -10.10
C GLU A 151 21.04 -11.48 -11.43
N PHE A 152 21.19 -10.76 -12.54
CA PHE A 152 20.83 -11.29 -13.86
C PHE A 152 21.80 -12.38 -14.33
N LYS A 153 23.07 -12.32 -13.93
CA LYS A 153 24.05 -13.37 -14.20
C LYS A 153 23.74 -14.66 -13.44
N ASP A 154 23.37 -14.57 -12.16
CA ASP A 154 22.95 -15.72 -11.34
C ASP A 154 21.68 -16.41 -11.92
N LEU A 155 20.81 -15.67 -12.61
CA LEU A 155 19.63 -16.20 -13.33
C LEU A 155 19.95 -16.79 -14.73
N GLY A 156 21.20 -16.72 -15.18
CA GLY A 156 21.60 -17.11 -16.55
C GLY A 156 21.07 -16.16 -17.63
N LEU A 157 20.74 -14.92 -17.28
CA LEU A 157 20.15 -13.89 -18.14
C LEU A 157 21.12 -12.77 -18.51
N GLU A 158 22.43 -12.94 -18.26
CA GLU A 158 23.48 -11.97 -18.61
C GLU A 158 23.43 -11.54 -20.10
N ARG A 159 23.05 -12.45 -21.00
CA ARG A 159 22.86 -12.18 -22.44
C ARG A 159 21.65 -11.29 -22.77
N CYS A 160 20.74 -11.08 -21.84
CA CYS A 160 19.56 -10.23 -22.02
C CYS A 160 19.84 -8.76 -21.67
N ILE A 161 21.02 -8.44 -21.14
CA ILE A 161 21.42 -7.07 -20.80
C ILE A 161 22.00 -6.40 -22.06
N GLU A 162 21.42 -5.28 -22.49
CA GLU A 162 21.90 -4.54 -23.69
C GLU A 162 23.01 -3.53 -23.38
N HIS A 163 23.07 -3.04 -22.15
CA HIS A 163 24.11 -2.10 -21.71
C HIS A 163 24.41 -2.30 -20.22
N VAL A 164 25.69 -2.21 -19.84
CA VAL A 164 26.17 -2.34 -18.45
C VAL A 164 27.05 -1.15 -18.09
N TRP A 165 26.71 -0.47 -17.01
CA TRP A 165 27.55 0.52 -16.35
C TRP A 165 28.41 -0.16 -15.28
N ARG A 166 29.69 0.20 -15.20
CA ARG A 166 30.68 -0.48 -14.32
C ARG A 166 30.40 -0.25 -12.84
N ASP A 167 29.78 0.88 -12.52
CA ASP A 167 29.38 1.26 -11.16
C ASP A 167 28.17 2.20 -11.22
N THR A 168 27.56 2.39 -10.06
CA THR A 168 26.31 3.10 -9.84
C THR A 168 26.54 4.25 -8.87
N ILE A 169 25.95 5.42 -9.15
CA ILE A 169 26.16 6.65 -8.38
C ILE A 169 24.85 7.33 -7.96
N VAL A 170 24.91 8.03 -6.83
CA VAL A 170 23.80 8.84 -6.28
C VAL A 170 24.28 10.24 -5.93
N TYR A 171 23.54 11.26 -6.38
CA TYR A 171 23.71 12.66 -5.97
C TYR A 171 22.56 13.07 -5.05
N LEU A 172 22.84 13.85 -4.01
CA LEU A 172 21.85 14.24 -2.99
C LEU A 172 21.58 15.75 -2.98
N ASP A 173 22.60 16.54 -2.64
CA ASP A 173 22.55 18.01 -2.63
C ASP A 173 23.83 18.65 -3.23
N ASP A 174 25.00 18.03 -3.01
CA ASP A 174 26.27 18.46 -3.57
C ASP A 174 26.65 17.76 -4.89
N ASP A 175 27.66 18.30 -5.59
CA ASP A 175 28.19 17.74 -6.83
C ASP A 175 29.14 16.54 -6.60
N LYS A 176 29.15 15.92 -5.41
CA LYS A 176 30.01 14.78 -5.08
C LYS A 176 29.19 13.49 -5.04
N PRO A 177 29.25 12.64 -6.08
CA PRO A 177 28.45 11.43 -6.11
C PRO A 177 28.88 10.45 -5.01
N ILE A 178 27.89 9.82 -4.38
CA ILE A 178 28.08 8.62 -3.57
C ILE A 178 28.22 7.44 -4.52
N MET A 179 29.39 6.81 -4.54
CA MET A 179 29.63 5.55 -5.27
C MET A 179 28.98 4.37 -4.53
N ILE A 180 28.22 3.54 -5.23
CA ILE A 180 27.55 2.36 -4.66
C ILE A 180 28.47 1.14 -4.65
N GLY A 181 29.39 1.03 -5.62
CA GLY A 181 30.30 -0.12 -5.77
C GLY A 181 29.62 -1.35 -6.37
N ARG A 182 28.62 -1.17 -7.27
CA ARG A 182 27.87 -2.27 -7.91
C ARG A 182 27.51 -1.92 -9.34
N ALA A 183 27.82 -2.83 -10.27
CA ALA A 183 27.49 -2.71 -11.68
C ALA A 183 25.98 -2.87 -11.92
N TYR A 184 25.45 -2.08 -12.85
CA TYR A 184 24.03 -2.04 -13.18
C TYR A 184 23.83 -2.16 -14.67
N GLY A 185 22.73 -2.76 -15.10
CA GLY A 185 22.45 -3.02 -16.51
C GLY A 185 21.03 -2.64 -16.90
N ARG A 186 20.88 -2.19 -18.15
CA ARG A 186 19.59 -2.06 -18.83
C ARG A 186 19.29 -3.35 -19.58
N VAL A 187 18.12 -3.92 -19.35
CA VAL A 187 17.68 -5.17 -19.98
C VAL A 187 17.06 -4.87 -21.34
N SER A 188 17.47 -5.61 -22.35
CA SER A 188 16.81 -5.57 -23.64
C SER A 188 15.46 -6.27 -23.56
N ARG A 189 14.39 -5.49 -23.69
CA ARG A 189 13.00 -5.96 -23.72
C ARG A 189 12.80 -7.13 -24.70
N HIS A 190 13.39 -7.02 -25.89
CA HIS A 190 13.36 -8.06 -26.92
C HIS A 190 14.12 -9.34 -26.50
N LEU A 191 15.37 -9.23 -26.04
CA LEU A 191 16.15 -10.43 -25.68
C LEU A 191 15.58 -11.15 -24.47
N LEU A 192 15.05 -10.43 -23.47
CA LEU A 192 14.33 -11.02 -22.35
C LEU A 192 13.06 -11.74 -22.81
N HIS A 193 12.27 -11.13 -23.71
CA HIS A 193 11.09 -11.76 -24.28
C HIS A 193 11.43 -13.07 -25.01
N GLU A 194 12.38 -13.02 -25.95
CA GLU A 194 12.78 -14.20 -26.72
C GLU A 194 13.41 -15.31 -25.86
N GLU A 195 14.19 -14.97 -24.83
CA GLU A 195 14.78 -15.97 -23.93
C GLU A 195 13.72 -16.65 -23.04
N LEU A 196 12.72 -15.91 -22.53
CA LEU A 196 11.62 -16.51 -21.78
C LEU A 196 10.68 -17.33 -22.67
N LEU A 197 10.40 -16.85 -23.89
CA LEU A 197 9.62 -17.59 -24.88
C LEU A 197 10.34 -18.88 -25.32
N ARG A 198 11.66 -18.82 -25.57
CA ARG A 198 12.49 -20.02 -25.85
C ARG A 198 12.38 -21.04 -24.72
N ARG A 199 12.45 -20.61 -23.46
CA ARG A 199 12.26 -21.51 -22.29
C ARG A 199 10.86 -22.14 -22.29
N CYS A 200 9.81 -21.42 -22.64
CA CYS A 200 8.45 -21.99 -22.77
C CYS A 200 8.36 -23.04 -23.89
N VAL A 201 8.91 -22.74 -25.07
CA VAL A 201 8.94 -23.66 -26.23
C VAL A 201 9.68 -24.97 -25.88
N GLU A 202 10.90 -24.85 -25.32
CA GLU A 202 11.72 -26.01 -24.93
C GLU A 202 11.09 -26.87 -23.82
N SER A 203 10.16 -26.30 -23.05
CA SER A 203 9.48 -26.97 -21.95
C SER A 203 8.09 -27.52 -22.34
N GLY A 204 7.59 -27.22 -23.54
CA GLY A 204 6.28 -27.69 -24.02
C GLY A 204 5.06 -26.94 -23.47
N VAL A 205 5.21 -25.66 -23.11
CA VAL A 205 4.07 -24.82 -22.65
C VAL A 205 3.07 -24.59 -23.80
N MET A 206 1.78 -24.83 -23.56
CA MET A 206 0.71 -24.50 -24.50
C MET A 206 0.20 -23.08 -24.29
N TYR A 207 -0.36 -22.45 -25.32
CA TYR A 207 -0.83 -21.06 -25.29
C TYR A 207 -2.26 -20.86 -25.79
N LEU A 208 -2.99 -19.92 -25.18
CA LEU A 208 -4.26 -19.38 -25.67
C LEU A 208 -4.26 -17.85 -25.58
N SER A 209 -4.28 -17.20 -26.75
CA SER A 209 -4.54 -15.77 -26.87
C SER A 209 -6.02 -15.47 -26.61
N SER A 210 -6.38 -15.29 -25.34
CA SER A 210 -7.67 -14.79 -24.90
C SER A 210 -7.55 -14.03 -23.58
N LYS A 211 -8.47 -13.12 -23.30
CA LYS A 211 -8.64 -12.52 -21.97
C LYS A 211 -9.52 -13.42 -21.12
N VAL A 212 -9.12 -13.58 -19.85
CA VAL A 212 -9.88 -14.36 -18.86
C VAL A 212 -10.92 -13.43 -18.22
N GLU A 213 -12.15 -13.92 -18.12
CA GLU A 213 -13.27 -13.18 -17.51
C GLU A 213 -13.43 -13.58 -16.04
N THR A 214 -13.40 -14.88 -15.74
CA THR A 214 -13.55 -15.43 -14.38
C THR A 214 -12.90 -16.81 -14.24
N ILE A 215 -12.77 -17.28 -13.00
CA ILE A 215 -12.30 -18.61 -12.64
C ILE A 215 -13.38 -19.25 -11.75
N ILE A 216 -13.96 -20.35 -12.21
CA ILE A 216 -15.07 -21.04 -11.54
C ILE A 216 -14.57 -22.38 -10.98
N GLU A 217 -15.13 -22.84 -9.85
CA GLU A 217 -14.91 -24.18 -9.34
C GLU A 217 -15.93 -25.16 -9.96
N ALA A 218 -15.44 -26.20 -10.63
CA ALA A 218 -16.27 -27.24 -11.20
C ALA A 218 -16.68 -28.28 -10.14
N THR A 219 -17.78 -29.00 -10.40
CA THR A 219 -18.37 -29.96 -9.45
C THR A 219 -17.50 -31.19 -9.16
N ASP A 220 -16.44 -31.41 -9.94
CA ASP A 220 -15.41 -32.44 -9.75
C ASP A 220 -14.20 -31.95 -8.93
N GLY A 221 -14.21 -30.68 -8.48
CA GLY A 221 -13.14 -30.04 -7.72
C GLY A 221 -12.04 -29.40 -8.59
N HIS A 222 -12.11 -29.50 -9.92
CA HIS A 222 -11.23 -28.77 -10.82
C HIS A 222 -11.59 -27.27 -10.90
N SER A 223 -10.70 -26.48 -11.49
CA SER A 223 -10.92 -25.07 -11.81
C SER A 223 -11.17 -24.90 -13.30
N LEU A 224 -12.25 -24.22 -13.66
CA LEU A 224 -12.60 -23.85 -15.02
C LEU A 224 -12.20 -22.38 -15.26
N VAL A 225 -11.29 -22.15 -16.20
CA VAL A 225 -10.87 -20.79 -16.59
C VAL A 225 -11.74 -20.33 -17.77
N VAL A 226 -12.67 -19.42 -17.49
CA VAL A 226 -13.63 -18.90 -18.47
C VAL A 226 -12.99 -17.72 -19.21
N CYS A 227 -12.89 -17.85 -20.53
CA CYS A 227 -12.25 -16.85 -21.39
C CYS A 227 -13.25 -16.26 -22.39
N GLU A 228 -12.97 -15.04 -22.84
CA GLU A 228 -13.78 -14.33 -23.85
C GLU A 228 -14.08 -15.24 -25.07
N ASN A 229 -15.33 -15.16 -25.56
CA ASN A 229 -15.89 -16.00 -26.62
C ASN A 229 -16.12 -17.47 -26.22
N ASN A 230 -16.48 -17.74 -24.96
CA ASN A 230 -16.82 -19.06 -24.40
C ASN A 230 -15.73 -20.12 -24.66
N ARG A 231 -14.47 -19.75 -24.41
CA ARG A 231 -13.31 -20.65 -24.56
C ARG A 231 -12.84 -21.14 -23.20
N ASP A 232 -13.60 -22.07 -22.64
CA ASP A 232 -13.37 -22.55 -21.29
C ASP A 232 -12.23 -23.58 -21.26
N VAL A 233 -11.32 -23.44 -20.30
CA VAL A 233 -10.16 -24.32 -20.13
C VAL A 233 -10.19 -24.98 -18.75
N PRO A 234 -10.46 -26.29 -18.66
CA PRO A 234 -10.46 -27.02 -17.38
C PRO A 234 -9.03 -27.31 -16.92
N CYS A 235 -8.75 -27.14 -15.63
CA CYS A 235 -7.44 -27.41 -15.05
C CYS A 235 -7.51 -27.77 -13.56
N ARG A 236 -6.46 -28.42 -13.04
CA ARG A 236 -6.36 -28.82 -11.64
C ARG A 236 -6.00 -27.66 -10.70
N LEU A 237 -5.34 -26.62 -11.22
CA LEU A 237 -4.89 -25.47 -10.45
C LEU A 237 -4.69 -24.24 -11.35
N VAL A 238 -5.03 -23.05 -10.85
CA VAL A 238 -4.86 -21.77 -11.56
C VAL A 238 -3.89 -20.88 -10.79
N THR A 239 -2.95 -20.25 -11.50
CA THR A 239 -2.09 -19.18 -10.97
C THR A 239 -2.19 -17.91 -11.80
N VAL A 240 -2.60 -16.82 -11.16
CA VAL A 240 -2.77 -15.50 -11.76
C VAL A 240 -1.45 -14.72 -11.70
N ALA A 241 -0.90 -14.36 -12.86
CA ALA A 241 0.35 -13.60 -13.04
C ALA A 241 0.14 -12.33 -13.91
N SER A 242 -1.10 -11.91 -14.11
CA SER A 242 -1.57 -10.83 -14.99
C SER A 242 -1.30 -9.40 -14.50
N GLY A 243 -0.23 -9.18 -13.73
CA GLY A 243 0.10 -7.86 -13.17
C GLY A 243 -0.69 -7.52 -11.89
N ALA A 244 -0.47 -6.32 -11.35
CA ALA A 244 -0.98 -5.96 -10.02
C ALA A 244 -2.51 -5.79 -9.96
N ALA A 245 -3.15 -5.32 -11.04
CA ALA A 245 -4.59 -5.13 -11.14
C ALA A 245 -5.31 -6.42 -11.56
N SER A 246 -5.32 -7.39 -10.65
CA SER A 246 -5.91 -8.72 -10.88
C SER A 246 -7.07 -9.02 -9.92
N GLY A 247 -7.67 -7.99 -9.30
CA GLY A 247 -8.73 -8.14 -8.28
C GLY A 247 -9.99 -8.87 -8.76
N LYS A 248 -10.30 -8.83 -10.07
CA LYS A 248 -11.37 -9.64 -10.66
C LYS A 248 -11.15 -11.16 -10.56
N LEU A 249 -9.90 -11.60 -10.41
CA LEU A 249 -9.51 -13.03 -10.35
C LEU A 249 -8.95 -13.45 -8.97
N LEU A 250 -8.69 -12.48 -8.08
CA LEU A 250 -7.99 -12.66 -6.81
C LEU A 250 -8.60 -11.84 -5.68
N GLN A 251 -8.75 -12.47 -4.52
CA GLN A 251 -9.13 -11.82 -3.27
C GLN A 251 -7.89 -11.32 -2.52
N TYR A 252 -7.99 -10.14 -1.90
CA TYR A 252 -6.93 -9.53 -1.08
C TYR A 252 -7.34 -9.44 0.40
N GLU A 253 -6.36 -9.39 1.32
CA GLU A 253 -6.57 -9.26 2.77
C GLU A 253 -7.29 -7.93 3.11
N VAL A 254 -8.51 -8.03 3.67
CA VAL A 254 -9.36 -6.87 4.00
C VAL A 254 -8.74 -6.02 5.12
N GLY A 255 -8.68 -4.71 4.92
CA GLY A 255 -8.16 -3.77 5.92
C GLY A 255 -6.63 -3.62 5.93
N GLY A 256 -5.94 -4.13 4.90
CA GLY A 256 -4.53 -3.90 4.64
C GLY A 256 -4.17 -2.42 4.37
N PRO A 257 -2.88 -2.10 4.24
CA PRO A 257 -2.44 -0.74 3.95
C PRO A 257 -2.80 -0.35 2.51
N ARG A 258 -3.38 0.85 2.32
CA ARG A 258 -3.72 1.38 0.98
C ARG A 258 -2.50 1.30 0.06
N VAL A 259 -2.72 0.87 -1.17
CA VAL A 259 -1.70 0.92 -2.23
C VAL A 259 -1.17 2.35 -2.37
N SER A 260 0.14 2.47 -2.58
CA SER A 260 0.83 3.71 -2.93
C SER A 260 1.46 3.51 -4.31
N VAL A 261 1.96 4.56 -4.95
CA VAL A 261 2.37 4.49 -6.35
C VAL A 261 3.69 5.20 -6.56
N GLN A 262 4.53 4.59 -7.39
CA GLN A 262 5.70 5.20 -8.00
C GLN A 262 5.34 5.56 -9.44
N THR A 263 5.61 6.80 -9.84
CA THR A 263 5.33 7.31 -11.18
C THR A 263 6.56 7.99 -11.74
N ALA A 264 6.89 7.70 -12.99
CA ALA A 264 8.10 8.18 -13.62
C ALA A 264 7.88 8.48 -15.11
N TYR A 265 8.36 9.64 -15.56
CA TYR A 265 8.32 10.01 -16.98
C TYR A 265 9.74 9.99 -17.54
N GLY A 266 9.95 9.16 -18.57
CA GLY A 266 11.24 8.95 -19.20
C GLY A 266 11.30 9.43 -20.65
N ILE A 267 12.49 9.79 -21.12
CA ILE A 267 12.82 9.99 -22.54
C ILE A 267 14.18 9.40 -22.87
N GLU A 268 14.28 8.71 -23.99
CA GLU A 268 15.56 8.37 -24.60
C GLU A 268 15.89 9.38 -25.69
N VAL A 269 17.05 10.02 -25.61
CA VAL A 269 17.41 11.20 -26.41
C VAL A 269 18.83 11.17 -26.94
N GLU A 270 19.04 11.81 -28.08
CA GLU A 270 20.33 12.31 -28.51
C GLU A 270 20.49 13.76 -27.99
N VAL A 271 21.63 14.09 -27.40
CA VAL A 271 21.96 15.40 -26.82
C VAL A 271 23.27 15.96 -27.36
N GLU A 272 23.39 17.28 -27.37
CA GLU A 272 24.59 17.98 -27.87
C GLU A 272 25.82 17.72 -26.96
N ASN A 273 25.62 17.73 -25.64
CA ASN A 273 26.63 17.35 -24.64
C ASN A 273 25.93 16.68 -23.45
N CYS A 274 26.45 15.54 -22.98
CA CYS A 274 26.02 14.90 -21.73
C CYS A 274 27.01 15.24 -20.59
N PRO A 275 26.54 15.71 -19.42
CA PRO A 275 27.40 15.98 -18.26
C PRO A 275 27.75 14.73 -17.43
N TYR A 276 27.17 13.57 -17.75
CA TYR A 276 27.33 12.32 -17.00
C TYR A 276 28.31 11.35 -17.70
N ASP A 277 29.16 10.67 -16.92
CA ASP A 277 30.12 9.66 -17.40
C ASP A 277 29.38 8.44 -17.98
N PRO A 278 29.52 8.09 -19.27
CA PRO A 278 28.84 6.94 -19.88
C PRO A 278 29.25 5.57 -19.32
N SER A 279 30.27 5.50 -18.46
CA SER A 279 30.61 4.28 -17.74
C SER A 279 29.84 4.12 -16.42
N LEU A 280 29.09 5.14 -15.95
CA LEU A 280 28.41 5.17 -14.65
C LEU A 280 26.89 5.31 -14.79
N MET A 281 26.17 4.55 -13.95
CA MET A 281 24.71 4.62 -13.82
C MET A 281 24.33 5.69 -12.78
N VAL A 282 23.71 6.80 -13.20
CA VAL A 282 23.11 7.79 -12.28
C VAL A 282 21.77 7.27 -11.75
N PHE A 283 21.82 6.62 -10.59
CA PHE A 283 20.68 5.89 -10.02
C PHE A 283 19.65 6.80 -9.37
N MET A 284 20.11 7.85 -8.70
CA MET A 284 19.27 8.89 -8.11
C MET A 284 20.04 10.20 -8.11
N ASP A 285 19.54 11.22 -8.78
CA ASP A 285 20.05 12.58 -8.71
C ASP A 285 18.98 13.49 -8.10
N TYR A 286 19.10 13.70 -6.79
CA TYR A 286 18.21 14.54 -5.99
C TYR A 286 18.65 16.01 -5.94
N ARG A 287 19.71 16.44 -6.65
CA ARG A 287 20.17 17.84 -6.61
C ARG A 287 19.05 18.82 -6.99
N ASP A 288 19.01 19.98 -6.33
CA ASP A 288 18.03 21.02 -6.63
C ASP A 288 18.51 21.90 -7.79
N TYR A 289 17.81 21.81 -8.92
CA TYR A 289 18.02 22.65 -10.07
C TYR A 289 17.00 23.80 -10.17
N ALA A 290 15.92 23.79 -9.39
CA ALA A 290 14.83 24.75 -9.54
C ALA A 290 15.20 26.17 -9.08
N LYS A 291 16.17 26.32 -8.17
CA LYS A 291 16.80 27.59 -7.72
C LYS A 291 15.87 28.81 -7.52
N GLN A 292 14.58 28.65 -7.19
CA GLN A 292 13.68 29.79 -6.92
C GLN A 292 12.39 29.45 -6.13
N GLN A 293 12.38 29.83 -4.85
CA GLN A 293 11.44 30.77 -4.19
C GLN A 293 9.93 30.87 -4.56
N VAL A 294 9.29 29.93 -5.25
CA VAL A 294 7.83 29.95 -5.47
C VAL A 294 7.15 28.73 -4.82
N PRO A 295 6.22 28.92 -3.86
CA PRO A 295 5.45 27.81 -3.29
C PRO A 295 4.42 27.30 -4.31
N CYS A 296 4.81 26.29 -5.07
CA CYS A 296 3.99 25.59 -6.06
C CYS A 296 3.47 24.23 -5.52
N LEU A 297 2.53 23.61 -6.24
CA LEU A 297 2.14 22.21 -5.94
C LEU A 297 3.30 21.23 -6.14
N GLU A 298 4.29 21.56 -6.97
CA GLU A 298 5.43 20.68 -7.26
C GLU A 298 6.36 20.44 -6.06
N ALA A 299 6.30 21.29 -5.02
CA ALA A 299 7.02 21.13 -3.76
C ALA A 299 6.45 20.01 -2.86
N GLN A 300 5.25 19.48 -3.16
CA GLN A 300 4.62 18.40 -2.37
C GLN A 300 5.15 17.01 -2.71
N TYR A 301 5.91 16.86 -3.80
CA TYR A 301 6.40 15.57 -4.30
C TYR A 301 7.92 15.63 -4.50
N PRO A 302 8.73 15.00 -3.63
CA PRO A 302 10.16 14.84 -3.88
C PRO A 302 10.34 13.94 -5.10
N THR A 303 11.09 14.44 -6.09
CA THR A 303 11.42 13.72 -7.32
C THR A 303 12.93 13.75 -7.54
N PHE A 304 13.44 12.71 -8.19
CA PHE A 304 14.84 12.59 -8.58
C PHE A 304 14.95 12.30 -10.08
N LEU A 305 16.12 12.58 -10.62
CA LEU A 305 16.48 12.18 -11.98
C LEU A 305 17.21 10.83 -11.95
N TYR A 306 16.74 9.90 -12.77
CA TYR A 306 17.47 8.72 -13.24
C TYR A 306 18.17 9.10 -14.54
N ALA A 307 19.45 8.77 -14.72
CA ALA A 307 20.14 8.97 -16.00
C ALA A 307 21.01 7.77 -16.37
N MET A 308 20.69 7.18 -17.52
CA MET A 308 21.35 6.02 -18.16
C MET A 308 22.09 6.50 -19.43
N PRO A 309 23.35 6.97 -19.36
CA PRO A 309 24.07 7.41 -20.55
C PRO A 309 24.62 6.17 -21.29
N VAL A 310 24.10 5.91 -22.48
CA VAL A 310 24.49 4.78 -23.34
C VAL A 310 25.76 5.11 -24.14
N THR A 311 25.91 6.39 -24.52
CA THR A 311 27.12 6.98 -25.08
C THR A 311 27.31 8.39 -24.49
N SER A 312 28.33 9.13 -24.94
CA SER A 312 28.52 10.55 -24.61
C SER A 312 27.43 11.48 -25.13
N THR A 313 26.59 11.02 -26.06
CA THR A 313 25.53 11.81 -26.72
C THR A 313 24.15 11.16 -26.66
N ARG A 314 24.04 9.85 -26.43
CA ARG A 314 22.76 9.13 -26.30
C ARG A 314 22.50 8.73 -24.86
N VAL A 315 21.39 9.20 -24.30
CA VAL A 315 21.06 9.07 -22.88
C VAL A 315 19.57 8.80 -22.70
N PHE A 316 19.22 7.91 -21.77
CA PHE A 316 17.86 7.83 -21.24
C PHE A 316 17.80 8.59 -19.92
N PHE A 317 16.86 9.53 -19.81
CA PHE A 317 16.60 10.33 -18.63
C PHE A 317 15.18 10.05 -18.13
N GLU A 318 14.98 9.89 -16.82
CA GLU A 318 13.66 9.72 -16.21
C GLU A 318 13.52 10.59 -14.97
N GLU A 319 12.47 11.41 -14.89
CA GLU A 319 12.10 12.10 -13.64
C GLU A 319 11.09 11.23 -12.89
N THR A 320 11.46 10.82 -11.68
CA THR A 320 10.79 9.77 -10.92
C THR A 320 10.31 10.30 -9.58
N CYS A 321 9.01 10.13 -9.26
CA CYS A 321 8.49 10.28 -7.91
C CYS A 321 8.63 8.93 -7.18
N LEU A 322 9.48 8.89 -6.14
CA LEU A 322 9.88 7.64 -5.49
C LEU A 322 8.67 6.83 -4.99
N ALA A 323 7.76 7.48 -4.26
CA ALA A 323 6.48 6.94 -3.85
C ALA A 323 5.54 8.05 -3.37
N SER A 324 4.26 7.97 -3.72
CA SER A 324 3.20 8.87 -3.26
C SER A 324 1.89 8.10 -2.99
N LYS A 325 0.97 8.70 -2.22
CA LYS A 325 -0.36 8.08 -1.94
C LYS A 325 -1.30 8.11 -3.14
N ASP A 326 -1.17 9.16 -3.94
CA ASP A 326 -1.92 9.42 -5.15
C ASP A 326 -0.88 9.74 -6.24
N ALA A 327 -1.13 9.34 -7.49
CA ALA A 327 -0.15 9.42 -8.58
C ALA A 327 0.30 10.85 -8.85
N MET A 328 1.61 11.06 -9.03
CA MET A 328 2.11 12.33 -9.55
C MET A 328 1.84 12.35 -11.07
N PRO A 329 1.09 13.33 -11.61
CA PRO A 329 0.66 13.27 -13.01
C PRO A 329 1.84 13.26 -13.99
N PHE A 330 1.75 12.46 -15.06
CA PHE A 330 2.85 12.34 -16.02
C PHE A 330 3.21 13.67 -16.71
N ASP A 331 2.22 14.52 -16.98
CA ASP A 331 2.44 15.89 -17.50
C ASP A 331 3.30 16.75 -16.58
N LEU A 332 3.26 16.51 -15.26
CA LEU A 332 4.03 17.27 -14.28
C LEU A 332 5.47 16.75 -14.19
N LEU A 333 5.65 15.43 -14.24
CA LEU A 333 6.97 14.79 -14.34
C LEU A 333 7.67 15.21 -15.64
N LYS A 334 6.95 15.24 -16.77
CA LYS A 334 7.46 15.74 -18.07
C LYS A 334 7.94 17.19 -18.00
N LYS A 335 7.18 18.08 -17.35
CA LYS A 335 7.59 19.49 -17.13
C LYS A 335 8.83 19.60 -16.25
N LYS A 336 8.88 18.86 -15.12
CA LYS A 336 10.05 18.82 -14.23
C LYS A 336 11.30 18.34 -14.99
N LEU A 337 11.19 17.25 -15.74
CA LEU A 337 12.30 16.69 -16.50
C LEU A 337 12.87 17.71 -17.49
N MET A 338 12.02 18.32 -18.32
CA MET A 338 12.47 19.30 -19.31
C MET A 338 13.13 20.53 -18.65
N SER A 339 12.58 21.04 -17.55
CA SER A 339 13.16 22.15 -16.78
C SER A 339 14.51 21.79 -16.14
N ARG A 340 14.68 20.55 -15.67
CA ARG A 340 15.95 20.04 -15.12
C ARG A 340 17.01 19.94 -16.21
N LEU A 341 16.66 19.37 -17.37
CA LEU A 341 17.57 19.26 -18.52
C LEU A 341 18.01 20.63 -19.05
N GLU A 342 17.09 21.59 -19.15
CA GLU A 342 17.40 22.97 -19.53
C GLU A 342 18.38 23.63 -18.54
N THR A 343 18.16 23.45 -17.23
CA THR A 343 19.03 24.02 -16.19
C THR A 343 20.43 23.36 -16.16
N LEU A 344 20.51 22.08 -16.51
CA LEU A 344 21.78 21.36 -16.71
C LEU A 344 22.50 21.74 -18.02
N GLY A 345 21.90 22.59 -18.87
CA GLY A 345 22.44 22.93 -20.19
C GLY A 345 22.34 21.79 -21.20
N ILE A 346 21.54 20.76 -20.93
CA ILE A 346 21.39 19.57 -21.77
C ILE A 346 20.41 19.89 -22.91
N ARG A 347 20.95 20.12 -24.10
CA ARG A 347 20.15 20.36 -25.31
C ARG A 347 19.83 19.05 -26.02
N ILE A 348 18.55 18.71 -26.07
CA ILE A 348 18.04 17.58 -26.86
C ILE A 348 18.11 17.91 -28.36
N LEU A 349 18.73 17.02 -29.13
CA LEU A 349 18.80 17.07 -30.59
C LEU A 349 17.72 16.17 -31.24
N LYS A 350 17.40 15.05 -30.60
CA LYS A 350 16.42 14.06 -31.08
C LYS A 350 15.84 13.28 -29.90
N VAL A 351 14.55 12.95 -29.96
CA VAL A 351 13.91 11.95 -29.08
C VAL A 351 13.78 10.64 -29.85
N TYR A 352 14.15 9.53 -29.20
CA TYR A 352 14.00 8.15 -29.70
C TYR A 352 12.78 7.45 -29.12
N GLU A 353 12.50 7.66 -27.83
CA GLU A 353 11.36 7.06 -27.11
C GLU A 353 10.91 7.98 -25.97
N GLU A 354 9.61 7.98 -25.63
CA GLU A 354 9.07 8.47 -24.36
C GLU A 354 8.58 7.28 -23.52
N GLU A 355 8.65 7.34 -22.19
CA GLU A 355 8.21 6.28 -21.28
C GLU A 355 7.30 6.81 -20.17
N TRP A 356 6.25 6.06 -19.86
CA TRP A 356 5.28 6.35 -18.80
C TRP A 356 5.25 5.17 -17.82
N SER A 357 6.14 5.22 -16.82
CA SER A 357 6.27 4.16 -15.82
C SER A 357 5.27 4.39 -14.67
N TYR A 358 4.39 3.41 -14.45
CA TYR A 358 3.44 3.37 -13.34
C TYR A 358 3.64 2.07 -12.57
N ILE A 359 4.06 2.17 -11.30
CA ILE A 359 4.36 1.01 -10.48
C ILE A 359 3.59 1.10 -9.16
N PRO A 360 2.55 0.28 -8.94
CA PRO A 360 1.89 0.19 -7.65
C PRO A 360 2.82 -0.48 -6.63
N VAL A 361 3.04 0.20 -5.51
CA VAL A 361 3.93 -0.21 -4.42
C VAL A 361 3.16 -0.33 -3.10
N GLY A 362 3.53 -1.34 -2.30
CA GLY A 362 2.79 -1.67 -1.09
C GLY A 362 1.43 -2.33 -1.42
N GLY A 363 0.35 -1.86 -0.81
CA GLY A 363 -0.98 -2.46 -0.95
C GLY A 363 -1.19 -3.72 -0.09
N SER A 364 -2.39 -4.29 -0.17
CA SER A 364 -2.77 -5.49 0.56
C SER A 364 -2.07 -6.76 0.02
N LEU A 365 -1.92 -7.80 0.84
CA LEU A 365 -1.49 -9.13 0.36
C LEU A 365 -2.69 -9.88 -0.25
N PRO A 366 -2.49 -10.83 -1.17
CA PRO A 366 -3.54 -11.78 -1.53
C PRO A 366 -4.00 -12.57 -0.31
N ASN A 367 -5.29 -12.89 -0.22
CA ASN A 367 -5.81 -13.78 0.81
C ASN A 367 -5.18 -15.18 0.65
N THR A 368 -4.36 -15.61 1.62
CA THR A 368 -3.65 -16.90 1.55
C THR A 368 -4.51 -18.13 1.82
N GLU A 369 -5.80 -17.95 2.11
CA GLU A 369 -6.79 -19.03 2.25
C GLU A 369 -7.55 -19.34 0.94
N GLN A 370 -7.46 -18.46 -0.07
CA GLN A 370 -8.20 -18.59 -1.32
C GLN A 370 -7.66 -19.72 -2.23
N LYS A 371 -8.54 -20.35 -3.03
CA LYS A 371 -8.17 -21.43 -3.95
C LYS A 371 -7.31 -20.96 -5.13
N ASN A 372 -7.62 -19.79 -5.70
CA ASN A 372 -6.84 -19.21 -6.79
C ASN A 372 -5.45 -18.79 -6.30
N LEU A 373 -4.38 -19.20 -6.99
CA LEU A 373 -3.02 -18.77 -6.68
C LEU A 373 -2.68 -17.49 -7.44
N ALA A 374 -1.63 -16.79 -6.99
CA ALA A 374 -1.04 -15.70 -7.76
C ALA A 374 0.49 -15.78 -7.79
N PHE A 375 1.09 -15.12 -8.79
CA PHE A 375 2.54 -15.00 -8.91
C PHE A 375 2.97 -13.61 -9.43
N GLY A 376 4.21 -13.22 -9.15
CA GLY A 376 4.76 -11.92 -9.55
C GLY A 376 4.00 -10.73 -8.94
N ALA A 377 3.71 -9.72 -9.76
CA ALA A 377 3.05 -8.50 -9.30
C ALA A 377 1.62 -8.75 -8.79
N ALA A 378 0.88 -9.70 -9.38
CA ALA A 378 -0.46 -10.11 -8.92
C ALA A 378 -0.42 -10.66 -7.48
N ALA A 379 0.68 -11.31 -7.10
CA ALA A 379 0.93 -11.81 -5.75
C ALA A 379 1.48 -10.76 -4.77
N SER A 380 1.48 -9.47 -5.12
CA SER A 380 2.10 -8.39 -4.33
C SER A 380 3.62 -8.56 -4.10
N MET A 381 4.34 -9.20 -5.05
CA MET A 381 5.80 -9.38 -4.99
C MET A 381 6.61 -8.12 -5.37
N VAL A 382 5.96 -7.05 -5.84
CA VAL A 382 6.61 -5.75 -6.08
C VAL A 382 7.24 -5.25 -4.78
N HIS A 383 8.51 -4.82 -4.83
CA HIS A 383 9.22 -4.33 -3.66
C HIS A 383 8.65 -2.96 -3.21
N PRO A 384 8.09 -2.84 -1.98
CA PRO A 384 7.34 -1.64 -1.59
C PRO A 384 8.13 -0.33 -1.59
N ALA A 385 9.47 -0.36 -1.49
CA ALA A 385 10.29 0.85 -1.43
C ALA A 385 11.01 1.19 -2.75
N THR A 386 11.04 0.30 -3.74
CA THR A 386 11.81 0.51 -5.00
C THR A 386 11.07 0.16 -6.28
N GLY A 387 9.86 -0.42 -6.22
CA GLY A 387 9.12 -0.87 -7.41
C GLY A 387 9.67 -2.14 -8.08
N TYR A 388 10.80 -2.69 -7.62
CA TYR A 388 11.45 -3.82 -8.29
C TYR A 388 10.66 -5.12 -8.13
N SER A 389 10.53 -5.87 -9.23
CA SER A 389 9.73 -7.10 -9.28
C SER A 389 10.31 -8.19 -10.20
N VAL A 390 10.93 -7.83 -11.33
CA VAL A 390 11.37 -8.78 -12.37
C VAL A 390 12.37 -9.80 -11.81
N VAL A 391 13.53 -9.39 -11.30
CA VAL A 391 14.55 -10.29 -10.71
C VAL A 391 13.90 -11.25 -9.70
N ARG A 392 13.14 -10.71 -8.74
CA ARG A 392 12.48 -11.47 -7.68
C ARG A 392 11.47 -12.48 -8.22
N SER A 393 10.74 -12.16 -9.28
CA SER A 393 9.79 -13.09 -9.89
C SER A 393 10.53 -14.20 -10.64
N LEU A 394 11.58 -13.87 -11.38
CA LEU A 394 12.39 -14.84 -12.13
C LEU A 394 13.18 -15.77 -11.19
N SER A 395 13.68 -15.27 -10.06
CA SER A 395 14.42 -16.07 -9.06
C SER A 395 13.53 -17.02 -8.25
N GLU A 396 12.27 -16.63 -7.98
CA GLU A 396 11.34 -17.44 -7.20
C GLU A 396 10.58 -18.48 -8.03
N ALA A 397 10.47 -18.28 -9.35
CA ALA A 397 9.70 -19.16 -10.24
C ALA A 397 10.09 -20.65 -10.15
N PRO A 398 11.38 -21.05 -10.13
CA PRO A 398 11.76 -22.47 -10.00
C PRO A 398 11.32 -23.10 -8.67
N ASN A 399 11.39 -22.34 -7.57
CA ASN A 399 10.97 -22.83 -6.25
C ASN A 399 9.45 -22.97 -6.16
N TYR A 400 8.71 -21.98 -6.67
CA TYR A 400 7.25 -21.99 -6.68
C TYR A 400 6.70 -23.11 -7.57
N ALA A 401 7.23 -23.25 -8.78
CA ALA A 401 6.96 -24.37 -9.68
C ALA A 401 7.26 -25.73 -9.03
N SER A 402 8.40 -25.85 -8.31
CA SER A 402 8.76 -27.08 -7.59
C SER A 402 7.74 -27.47 -6.52
N VAL A 403 7.12 -26.50 -5.84
CA VAL A 403 6.06 -26.78 -4.86
C VAL A 403 4.77 -27.17 -5.55
N ILE A 404 4.32 -26.41 -6.56
CA ILE A 404 3.11 -26.75 -7.34
C ILE A 404 3.21 -28.17 -7.91
N ALA A 405 4.33 -28.53 -8.54
CA ALA A 405 4.55 -29.86 -9.10
C ALA A 405 4.56 -30.97 -8.03
N LYS A 406 5.07 -30.71 -6.82
CA LYS A 406 5.00 -31.69 -5.71
C LYS A 406 3.57 -31.90 -5.22
N ILE A 407 2.77 -30.84 -5.14
CA ILE A 407 1.38 -30.95 -4.67
C ILE A 407 0.55 -31.72 -5.71
N LEU A 408 0.63 -31.34 -6.99
CA LEU A 408 -0.13 -32.00 -8.06
C LEU A 408 0.26 -33.48 -8.26
N LYS A 409 1.55 -33.83 -8.08
CA LYS A 409 2.02 -35.22 -8.20
C LYS A 409 1.63 -36.11 -7.01
N LYS A 410 1.52 -35.57 -5.80
CA LYS A 410 1.04 -36.32 -4.63
C LYS A 410 -0.42 -36.76 -4.78
N ASN A 411 -1.22 -36.00 -5.53
CA ASN A 411 -2.66 -36.21 -5.68
C ASN A 411 -3.03 -37.05 -6.92
N HIS A 412 -2.12 -37.89 -7.44
CA HIS A 412 -2.52 -38.93 -8.39
C HIS A 412 -3.13 -40.12 -7.64
N PRO A 413 -4.37 -40.54 -7.96
CA PRO A 413 -5.00 -41.68 -7.32
C PRO A 413 -4.31 -42.97 -7.79
N THR A 414 -3.32 -43.43 -7.02
CA THR A 414 -2.81 -44.80 -7.15
C THR A 414 -3.83 -45.70 -6.47
N GLY A 415 -4.57 -46.49 -7.25
CA GLY A 415 -5.83 -47.11 -6.82
C GLY A 415 -5.75 -47.89 -5.51
N MET A 416 -6.24 -47.28 -4.42
CA MET A 416 -6.52 -47.95 -3.16
C MET A 416 -7.65 -47.22 -2.42
N LEU A 417 -8.30 -47.93 -1.51
CA LEU A 417 -9.65 -47.65 -1.02
C LEU A 417 -9.80 -46.33 -0.25
N ILE A 418 -11.04 -45.82 -0.28
CA ILE A 418 -11.55 -44.66 0.46
C ILE A 418 -11.16 -44.77 1.95
N GLY A 419 -10.31 -43.85 2.40
CA GLY A 419 -9.91 -43.70 3.80
C GLY A 419 -9.43 -42.27 4.04
N GLU A 420 -10.10 -41.58 4.96
CA GLU A 420 -9.91 -40.22 5.44
C GLU A 420 -8.54 -39.57 5.13
N THR A 421 -8.42 -38.90 3.98
CA THR A 421 -7.24 -38.09 3.65
C THR A 421 -7.34 -36.72 4.31
N ASN A 422 -6.33 -36.36 5.11
CA ASN A 422 -6.17 -35.02 5.69
C ASN A 422 -6.31 -33.92 4.62
N ASN A 423 -7.43 -33.19 4.66
CA ASN A 423 -7.74 -32.08 3.76
C ASN A 423 -6.93 -30.81 4.12
N GLU A 424 -5.60 -30.87 4.02
CA GLU A 424 -4.82 -29.63 3.90
C GLU A 424 -5.11 -29.01 2.53
N ASN A 425 -5.65 -27.78 2.53
CA ASN A 425 -5.97 -27.04 1.30
C ASN A 425 -4.71 -26.89 0.43
N ILE A 426 -4.74 -27.52 -0.76
CA ILE A 426 -3.68 -27.52 -1.78
C ILE A 426 -3.13 -26.11 -2.04
N SER A 427 -4.02 -25.14 -2.19
CA SER A 427 -3.65 -23.75 -2.48
C SER A 427 -2.97 -23.09 -1.29
N MET A 428 -3.35 -23.45 -0.07
CA MET A 428 -2.73 -22.93 1.15
C MET A 428 -1.25 -23.38 1.28
N GLN A 429 -0.89 -24.60 0.85
CA GLN A 429 0.52 -25.03 0.83
C GLN A 429 1.37 -24.21 -0.16
N ALA A 430 0.82 -23.90 -1.34
CA ALA A 430 1.47 -23.03 -2.31
C ALA A 430 1.57 -21.59 -1.79
N TRP A 431 0.49 -21.04 -1.23
CA TRP A 431 0.49 -19.70 -0.62
C TRP A 431 1.51 -19.56 0.53
N ASN A 432 1.59 -20.54 1.41
CA ASN A 432 2.56 -20.57 2.51
C ASN A 432 4.02 -20.68 2.02
N THR A 433 4.25 -21.14 0.79
CA THR A 433 5.58 -21.12 0.16
C THR A 433 5.94 -19.73 -0.37
N LEU A 434 4.99 -19.03 -0.98
CA LEU A 434 5.23 -17.70 -1.54
C LEU A 434 5.28 -16.61 -0.45
N TRP A 435 4.37 -16.71 0.52
CA TRP A 435 4.18 -15.80 1.65
C TRP A 435 4.23 -16.51 3.02
N PRO A 436 5.33 -17.21 3.37
CA PRO A 436 5.56 -17.68 4.74
C PRO A 436 5.59 -16.49 5.70
N GLN A 437 5.32 -16.76 6.98
CA GLN A 437 5.25 -15.75 8.04
C GLN A 437 6.47 -14.80 8.07
N GLU A 438 7.66 -15.29 7.74
CA GLU A 438 8.86 -14.45 7.66
C GLU A 438 8.83 -13.45 6.51
N ARG A 439 8.38 -13.84 5.30
CA ARG A 439 8.19 -12.90 4.19
C ARG A 439 7.04 -11.94 4.43
N LYS A 440 5.96 -12.36 5.11
CA LYS A 440 4.90 -11.45 5.57
C LYS A 440 5.47 -10.39 6.53
N ARG A 441 6.30 -10.77 7.51
CA ARG A 441 7.03 -9.84 8.40
C ARG A 441 7.98 -8.89 7.65
N GLN A 442 8.79 -9.41 6.73
CA GLN A 442 9.72 -8.60 5.94
C GLN A 442 8.96 -7.57 5.09
N ARG A 443 7.85 -7.96 4.46
CA ARG A 443 6.98 -7.04 3.70
C ARG A 443 6.36 -5.98 4.60
N ALA A 444 5.91 -6.33 5.81
CA ALA A 444 5.39 -5.36 6.77
C ALA A 444 6.45 -4.30 7.16
N PHE A 445 7.73 -4.71 7.31
CA PHE A 445 8.83 -3.77 7.52
C PHE A 445 9.06 -2.84 6.30
N PHE A 446 9.02 -3.37 5.07
CA PHE A 446 9.11 -2.54 3.86
C PHE A 446 7.92 -1.57 3.72
N LEU A 447 6.71 -1.97 4.12
CA LEU A 447 5.53 -1.10 4.18
C LEU A 447 5.68 0.03 5.21
N PHE A 448 6.32 -0.25 6.36
CA PHE A 448 6.67 0.78 7.34
C PHE A 448 7.69 1.79 6.77
N GLY A 449 8.72 1.31 6.07
CA GLY A 449 9.69 2.17 5.37
C GLY A 449 9.04 3.04 4.28
N LEU A 450 8.17 2.44 3.45
CA LEU A 450 7.35 3.16 2.46
C LEU A 450 6.48 4.24 3.12
N ALA A 451 5.83 3.91 4.23
CA ALA A 451 5.01 4.87 4.97
C ALA A 451 5.83 6.03 5.56
N LEU A 452 7.11 5.84 5.87
CA LEU A 452 8.02 6.92 6.25
C LEU A 452 8.38 7.79 5.04
N ILE A 453 8.84 7.17 3.94
CA ILE A 453 9.29 7.85 2.70
C ILE A 453 8.21 8.80 2.16
N ILE A 454 6.95 8.36 2.13
CA ILE A 454 5.78 9.14 1.67
C ILE A 454 5.54 10.42 2.50
N GLN A 455 6.12 10.55 3.70
CA GLN A 455 6.00 11.71 4.58
C GLN A 455 7.20 12.67 4.51
N LEU A 456 8.27 12.31 3.79
CA LEU A 456 9.46 13.13 3.67
C LEU A 456 9.29 14.16 2.55
N ASP A 457 9.75 15.39 2.80
CA ASP A 457 10.03 16.37 1.76
C ASP A 457 11.40 16.09 1.12
N ILE A 458 11.86 16.99 0.25
CA ILE A 458 13.15 16.82 -0.45
C ILE A 458 14.34 16.79 0.53
N GLU A 459 14.33 17.61 1.59
CA GLU A 459 15.39 17.68 2.60
C GLU A 459 15.40 16.45 3.52
N GLY A 460 14.23 15.99 3.95
CA GLY A 460 14.06 14.73 4.66
C GLY A 460 14.52 13.54 3.82
N THR A 461 14.21 13.54 2.52
CA THR A 461 14.62 12.48 1.58
C THR A 461 16.14 12.46 1.38
N ARG A 462 16.77 13.62 1.16
CA ARG A 462 18.23 13.77 1.10
C ARG A 462 18.89 13.28 2.39
N THR A 463 18.41 13.72 3.54
CA THR A 463 18.92 13.33 4.87
C THR A 463 18.80 11.82 5.10
N PHE A 464 17.66 11.22 4.70
CA PHE A 464 17.42 9.79 4.78
C PHE A 464 18.45 9.01 3.93
N PHE A 465 18.58 9.33 2.64
CA PHE A 465 19.51 8.63 1.76
C PHE A 465 20.98 8.85 2.13
N HIS A 466 21.36 10.06 2.52
CA HIS A 466 22.71 10.36 3.02
C HIS A 466 23.06 9.51 4.25
N THR A 467 22.11 9.29 5.14
CA THR A 467 22.28 8.41 6.31
C THR A 467 22.33 6.93 5.89
N PHE A 468 21.42 6.49 5.03
CA PHE A 468 21.33 5.12 4.52
C PHE A 468 22.64 4.69 3.81
N PHE A 469 23.15 5.50 2.90
CA PHE A 469 24.40 5.20 2.19
C PHE A 469 25.65 5.33 3.06
N ARG A 470 25.56 5.84 4.29
CA ARG A 470 26.64 5.78 5.30
C ARG A 470 26.60 4.55 6.20
N LEU A 471 25.55 3.74 6.16
CA LEU A 471 25.46 2.51 6.95
C LEU A 471 26.53 1.48 6.52
N PRO A 472 27.00 0.60 7.44
CA PRO A 472 27.91 -0.49 7.10
C PRO A 472 27.35 -1.45 6.04
N SER A 473 28.25 -2.07 5.27
CA SER A 473 27.89 -2.93 4.14
C SER A 473 27.02 -4.14 4.51
N CYS A 474 27.14 -4.64 5.75
CA CYS A 474 26.29 -5.71 6.27
C CYS A 474 24.83 -5.27 6.53
N THR A 475 24.59 -3.99 6.78
CA THR A 475 23.24 -3.40 6.93
C THR A 475 22.62 -3.10 5.57
N LYS A 476 23.41 -2.56 4.63
CA LYS A 476 22.98 -2.31 3.24
C LYS A 476 22.52 -3.59 2.52
N ARG A 477 23.18 -4.72 2.78
CA ARG A 477 22.82 -6.04 2.20
C ARG A 477 21.48 -6.61 2.67
N SER A 478 20.82 -6.05 3.69
CA SER A 478 19.43 -6.45 4.04
C SER A 478 18.35 -5.57 3.40
N GLU A 479 18.71 -4.38 2.92
CA GLU A 479 17.75 -3.38 2.42
C GLU A 479 17.81 -3.21 0.89
N ASN A 480 18.93 -3.57 0.24
CA ASN A 480 19.12 -3.53 -1.22
C ASN A 480 19.12 -4.92 -1.91
N VAL A 481 18.57 -5.98 -1.27
CA VAL A 481 18.62 -7.35 -1.81
C VAL A 481 17.24 -7.90 -2.22
N PRO A 482 16.98 -8.04 -3.53
CA PRO A 482 16.17 -9.11 -4.07
C PRO A 482 16.94 -10.44 -3.94
N CYS A 483 16.46 -11.32 -3.05
CA CYS A 483 16.79 -12.75 -2.95
C CYS A 483 18.26 -13.21 -3.23
N GLN A 484 19.06 -13.36 -2.17
CA GLN A 484 20.06 -14.44 -2.12
C GLN A 484 19.81 -15.37 -0.94
N ALA A 485 19.62 -16.67 -1.25
CA ALA A 485 19.78 -17.77 -0.31
C ALA A 485 21.02 -18.58 -0.77
N PRO A 486 22.05 -18.77 0.08
CA PRO A 486 23.21 -19.56 -0.33
C PRO A 486 22.86 -21.04 -0.41
N THR A 487 23.08 -21.65 -1.58
CA THR A 487 23.02 -23.11 -1.77
C THR A 487 24.26 -23.78 -1.15
N GLN A 488 24.24 -23.99 0.17
CA GLN A 488 25.10 -25.00 0.81
C GLN A 488 24.26 -26.03 1.58
N ARG A 489 24.43 -27.31 1.22
CA ARG A 489 24.02 -28.44 2.05
C ARG A 489 24.84 -28.45 3.35
N SER A 490 24.31 -29.12 4.37
CA SER A 490 24.88 -29.33 5.73
C SER A 490 25.16 -28.08 6.59
N ASN A 491 24.12 -27.56 7.26
CA ASN A 491 23.96 -27.75 8.72
C ASN A 491 22.72 -27.00 9.25
N ARG A 492 21.63 -27.75 9.49
CA ARG A 492 20.48 -27.25 10.27
C ARG A 492 20.91 -27.13 11.73
N GLY A 493 20.97 -25.91 12.26
CA GLY A 493 21.30 -25.66 13.68
C GLY A 493 22.02 -24.35 14.00
N ASN A 494 22.52 -23.61 13.01
CA ASN A 494 23.29 -22.36 13.24
C ASN A 494 22.68 -21.09 12.61
N HIS A 495 21.55 -21.18 11.91
CA HIS A 495 20.86 -20.01 11.33
C HIS A 495 19.95 -19.27 12.33
N ASP A 496 19.22 -19.99 13.19
CA ASP A 496 18.33 -19.39 14.20
C ASP A 496 19.05 -18.41 15.14
N LYS A 497 20.30 -18.71 15.49
CA LYS A 497 21.12 -17.85 16.35
C LYS A 497 21.52 -16.54 15.67
N ASN A 498 21.82 -16.55 14.37
CA ASN A 498 22.27 -15.35 13.66
C ASN A 498 21.13 -14.39 13.30
N ILE A 499 19.94 -14.89 12.95
CA ILE A 499 18.79 -14.01 12.67
C ILE A 499 18.21 -13.43 13.97
N SER A 500 18.11 -14.23 15.04
CA SER A 500 17.77 -13.70 16.37
C SER A 500 18.80 -12.66 16.86
N HIS A 501 20.10 -12.86 16.58
CA HIS A 501 21.14 -11.89 16.92
C HIS A 501 21.09 -10.60 16.08
N THR A 502 20.77 -10.70 14.78
CA THR A 502 20.59 -9.53 13.91
C THR A 502 19.32 -8.74 14.25
N ILE A 503 18.20 -9.41 14.55
CA ILE A 503 16.97 -8.75 15.02
C ILE A 503 17.19 -8.10 16.39
N ARG A 504 17.86 -8.78 17.35
CA ARG A 504 18.28 -8.16 18.62
C ARG A 504 19.19 -6.96 18.39
N ARG A 505 20.12 -7.02 17.43
CA ARG A 505 21.00 -5.88 17.06
C ARG A 505 20.29 -4.75 16.33
N LEU A 506 19.20 -5.01 15.59
CA LEU A 506 18.38 -3.96 14.96
C LEU A 506 17.41 -3.32 15.96
N CYS A 507 16.80 -4.10 16.86
CA CYS A 507 16.09 -3.57 18.02
C CYS A 507 17.04 -2.72 18.88
N ALA A 508 18.26 -3.21 19.14
CA ALA A 508 19.37 -2.45 19.71
C ALA A 508 20.05 -1.46 18.73
N ALA A 509 19.41 -1.09 17.62
CA ALA A 509 19.78 0.04 16.76
C ALA A 509 18.64 1.09 16.65
N VAL A 510 17.38 0.67 16.80
CA VAL A 510 16.22 1.56 16.97
C VAL A 510 16.12 2.05 18.42
N ALA A 511 16.42 1.21 19.41
CA ALA A 511 16.53 1.62 20.81
C ALA A 511 17.58 2.75 20.96
N PRO A 512 18.81 2.68 20.41
CA PRO A 512 19.71 3.83 20.29
C PRO A 512 19.21 5.04 19.52
N ARG A 513 18.13 5.00 18.72
CA ARG A 513 17.53 6.23 18.16
C ARG A 513 16.63 6.92 19.16
N ILE A 514 15.81 6.16 19.90
CA ILE A 514 15.03 6.66 21.04
C ILE A 514 16.00 7.12 22.15
N CYS A 515 16.96 6.28 22.53
CA CYS A 515 18.02 6.58 23.47
C CYS A 515 19.02 7.63 22.96
N ASN A 516 19.17 7.92 21.65
CA ASN A 516 19.96 9.07 21.19
C ASN A 516 19.20 10.39 21.37
N VAL A 517 17.87 10.39 21.20
CA VAL A 517 17.05 11.57 21.53
C VAL A 517 17.06 11.81 23.04
N ILE A 518 16.91 10.75 23.85
CA ILE A 518 16.98 10.83 25.32
C ILE A 518 18.40 11.16 25.81
N ASN A 519 19.45 10.59 25.19
CA ASN A 519 20.84 11.02 25.44
C ASN A 519 21.08 12.45 24.96
N LEU A 520 20.36 12.96 23.96
CA LEU A 520 20.53 14.35 23.51
C LEU A 520 20.01 15.30 24.60
N ASP A 521 18.82 15.07 25.17
CA ASP A 521 18.34 15.87 26.31
C ASP A 521 19.28 15.72 27.53
N SER A 522 19.73 14.50 27.87
CA SER A 522 20.71 14.32 28.96
C SER A 522 22.05 15.01 28.70
N ARG A 523 22.56 15.00 27.46
CA ARG A 523 23.82 15.65 27.08
C ARG A 523 23.66 17.16 26.97
N ILE A 524 22.50 17.67 26.54
CA ILE A 524 22.18 19.10 26.59
C ILE A 524 22.14 19.56 28.06
N GLN A 525 21.55 18.77 28.96
CA GLN A 525 21.55 19.06 30.40
C GLN A 525 22.99 19.11 30.95
N THR A 526 23.80 18.07 30.70
CA THR A 526 25.23 18.05 31.12
C THR A 526 26.03 19.21 30.52
N PHE A 527 25.88 19.47 29.22
CA PHE A 527 26.56 20.56 28.52
C PHE A 527 26.15 21.94 29.05
N THR A 528 24.89 22.11 29.44
CA THR A 528 24.41 23.35 30.08
C THR A 528 25.07 23.52 31.45
N THR A 529 25.10 22.47 32.28
CA THR A 529 25.78 22.50 33.60
C THR A 529 27.29 22.75 33.49
N GLU A 530 27.99 22.11 32.55
CA GLU A 530 29.42 22.34 32.30
C GLU A 530 29.68 23.77 31.78
N LEU A 531 28.77 24.32 30.97
CA LEU A 531 28.84 25.71 30.51
C LEU A 531 28.63 26.70 31.67
N ASP A 532 27.65 26.46 32.54
CA ASP A 532 27.40 27.30 33.71
C ASP A 532 28.59 27.28 34.68
N GLU A 533 29.18 26.11 34.97
CA GLU A 533 30.44 26.01 35.73
C GLU A 533 31.60 26.79 35.09
N LEU A 534 31.65 26.86 33.75
CA LEU A 534 32.68 27.62 33.04
C LEU A 534 32.44 29.13 33.13
N LYS A 535 31.18 29.58 33.13
CA LYS A 535 30.80 30.98 33.39
C LYS A 535 31.17 31.39 34.81
N ASP A 536 30.83 30.58 35.81
CA ASP A 536 31.18 30.82 37.21
C ASP A 536 32.69 30.98 37.37
N LYS A 537 33.50 30.03 36.85
CA LYS A 537 34.97 30.09 36.90
C LYS A 537 35.53 31.32 36.16
N ARG A 538 34.90 31.76 35.08
CA ARG A 538 35.27 32.99 34.36
C ARG A 538 34.99 34.23 35.20
N ASP A 539 33.82 34.31 35.81
CA ASP A 539 33.39 35.50 36.55
C ASP A 539 34.13 35.63 37.89
N ASP A 540 34.46 34.51 38.54
CA ASP A 540 35.40 34.47 39.67
C ASP A 540 36.81 34.96 39.28
N LEU A 541 37.33 34.49 38.13
CA LEU A 541 38.63 34.94 37.63
C LEU A 541 38.62 36.42 37.27
N ARG A 542 37.57 36.89 36.58
CA ARG A 542 37.35 38.30 36.23
C ARG A 542 37.34 39.18 37.48
N THR A 543 36.54 38.83 38.48
CA THR A 543 36.44 39.55 39.76
C THR A 543 37.75 39.56 40.55
N ARG A 544 38.59 38.52 40.41
CA ARG A 544 39.94 38.47 41.01
C ARG A 544 40.96 39.33 40.25
N VAL A 545 40.87 39.34 38.92
CA VAL A 545 41.72 40.17 38.04
C VAL A 545 41.42 41.65 38.25
N GLU A 546 40.14 42.02 38.28
CA GLU A 546 39.70 43.41 38.53
C GLU A 546 40.16 43.92 39.90
N ARG A 547 40.10 43.08 40.95
CA ARG A 547 40.69 43.41 42.27
C ARG A 547 42.20 43.60 42.20
N ALA A 548 42.93 42.70 41.55
CA ALA A 548 44.38 42.84 41.39
C ALA A 548 44.78 44.07 40.53
N GLU A 549 43.95 44.44 39.55
CA GLU A 549 44.14 45.65 38.73
C GLU A 549 43.88 46.94 39.53
N LEU A 550 42.90 46.94 40.45
CA LEU A 550 42.70 48.02 41.42
C LEU A 550 43.89 48.17 42.39
N ASP A 551 44.50 47.06 42.80
CA ASP A 551 45.73 47.04 43.62
C ASP A 551 47.01 47.34 42.81
N GLY A 552 46.89 47.77 41.55
CA GLY A 552 47.99 48.26 40.71
C GLY A 552 48.75 47.18 39.91
N SER A 553 48.32 45.92 39.95
CA SER A 553 48.89 44.86 39.11
C SER A 553 48.37 44.94 37.68
N ARG A 554 49.12 44.42 36.70
CA ARG A 554 48.66 44.34 35.30
C ARG A 554 48.26 42.92 34.93
N ARG A 555 47.06 42.76 34.37
CA ARG A 555 46.56 41.51 33.79
C ARG A 555 47.51 40.96 32.74
N THR A 556 47.76 39.65 32.78
CA THR A 556 48.66 39.00 31.84
C THR A 556 47.98 38.73 30.49
N ASN A 557 48.77 38.72 29.42
CA ASN A 557 48.31 38.39 28.08
C ASN A 557 47.73 36.96 27.97
N GLU A 558 48.05 36.07 28.91
CA GLU A 558 47.49 34.72 28.99
C GLU A 558 46.05 34.73 29.54
N VAL A 559 45.82 35.43 30.65
CA VAL A 559 44.48 35.60 31.24
C VAL A 559 43.55 36.33 30.29
N GLN A 560 44.04 37.40 29.63
CA GLN A 560 43.27 38.13 28.62
C GLN A 560 42.83 37.23 27.45
N ARG A 561 43.73 36.36 26.95
CA ARG A 561 43.40 35.38 25.89
C ARG A 561 42.49 34.25 26.39
N TRP A 562 42.57 33.88 27.67
CA TRP A 562 41.69 32.86 28.24
C TRP A 562 40.25 33.38 28.36
N LEU A 563 40.05 34.57 28.92
CA LEU A 563 38.74 35.21 29.04
C LEU A 563 38.05 35.35 27.67
N ALA A 564 38.76 35.89 26.66
CA ALA A 564 38.22 36.05 25.31
C ALA A 564 37.83 34.72 24.64
N ARG A 565 38.56 33.62 24.89
CA ARG A 565 38.17 32.29 24.38
C ARG A 565 36.91 31.77 25.05
N VAL A 566 36.74 31.99 26.36
CA VAL A 566 35.54 31.55 27.08
C VAL A 566 34.30 32.32 26.62
N GLU A 567 34.42 33.60 26.29
CA GLU A 567 33.31 34.39 25.72
C GLU A 567 32.86 33.88 24.34
N VAL A 568 33.81 33.48 23.47
CA VAL A 568 33.48 32.85 22.18
C VAL A 568 32.79 31.50 22.39
N ILE A 569 33.32 30.65 23.28
CA ILE A 569 32.73 29.35 23.60
C ILE A 569 31.32 29.51 24.18
N GLU A 570 31.09 30.50 25.05
CA GLU A 570 29.75 30.81 25.57
C GLU A 570 28.78 31.22 24.45
N SER A 571 29.20 32.10 23.55
CA SER A 571 28.34 32.58 22.45
C SER A 571 27.96 31.43 21.50
N GLU A 572 28.92 30.59 21.12
CA GLU A 572 28.69 29.41 20.28
C GLU A 572 27.81 28.37 21.01
N ALA A 573 28.11 28.04 22.26
CA ALA A 573 27.34 27.08 23.05
C ALA A 573 25.89 27.54 23.28
N THR A 574 25.69 28.82 23.59
CA THR A 574 24.35 29.40 23.77
C THR A 574 23.55 29.34 22.46
N SER A 575 24.18 29.68 21.33
CA SER A 575 23.52 29.56 20.01
C SER A 575 23.18 28.11 19.64
N ILE A 576 24.01 27.14 20.00
CA ILE A 576 23.73 25.71 19.82
C ILE A 576 22.52 25.29 20.67
N ILE A 577 22.47 25.69 21.94
CA ILE A 577 21.36 25.40 22.86
C ILE A 577 20.05 26.03 22.35
N GLU A 578 20.08 27.28 21.88
CA GLU A 578 18.90 27.95 21.30
C GLU A 578 18.40 27.28 20.01
N ASN A 579 19.31 26.93 19.09
CA ASN A 579 18.95 26.23 17.85
C ASN A 579 18.36 24.82 18.11
N LEU A 580 18.91 24.09 19.09
CA LEU A 580 18.36 22.82 19.55
C LEU A 580 17.00 23.03 20.24
N GLY A 581 16.85 24.09 21.03
CA GLY A 581 15.59 24.52 21.65
C GLY A 581 14.48 24.85 20.65
N GLN A 582 14.79 25.55 19.55
CA GLN A 582 13.83 25.83 18.48
C GLN A 582 13.40 24.54 17.75
N ARG A 583 14.33 23.63 17.46
CA ARG A 583 14.00 22.30 16.91
C ARG A 583 13.12 21.47 17.87
N ARG A 584 13.25 21.69 19.19
CA ARG A 584 12.46 21.04 20.26
C ARG A 584 10.96 21.36 20.23
N HIS A 585 10.55 22.48 19.60
CA HIS A 585 9.13 22.90 19.52
C HIS A 585 8.42 22.49 18.22
N GLY A 586 9.16 22.12 17.16
CA GLY A 586 8.59 21.83 15.84
C GLY A 586 8.21 20.35 15.59
N LEU A 587 8.92 19.41 16.20
CA LEU A 587 8.81 17.98 15.90
C LEU A 587 7.99 17.24 16.96
N GLY A 588 6.73 16.94 16.65
CA GLY A 588 5.95 15.97 17.41
C GLY A 588 6.39 14.55 17.05
N TYR A 589 6.70 13.72 18.04
CA TYR A 589 7.16 12.36 17.79
C TYR A 589 5.97 11.41 17.49
N GLU A 590 6.12 10.53 16.52
CA GLU A 590 5.19 9.43 16.22
C GLU A 590 5.90 8.07 16.34
N VAL A 591 5.36 7.16 17.13
CA VAL A 591 5.85 5.78 17.30
C VAL A 591 4.70 4.83 17.03
N ARG A 592 4.65 4.22 15.84
CA ARG A 592 3.42 3.55 15.35
C ARG A 592 3.22 2.10 15.80
N GLU A 593 4.25 1.41 16.28
CA GLU A 593 4.10 0.08 16.89
C GLU A 593 5.27 -0.20 17.87
N VAL A 594 4.98 -0.37 19.15
CA VAL A 594 5.87 -1.01 20.13
C VAL A 594 5.21 -2.30 20.60
N ARG A 595 5.99 -3.39 20.67
CA ARG A 595 5.54 -4.68 21.21
C ARG A 595 6.13 -4.86 22.58
N ASN A 596 5.30 -5.20 23.56
CA ASN A 596 5.79 -5.64 24.86
C ASN A 596 6.35 -7.06 24.72
N PHE A 597 7.66 -7.19 24.87
CA PHE A 597 8.32 -8.45 25.21
C PHE A 597 8.82 -8.32 26.67
N GLU A 598 9.34 -9.40 27.24
CA GLU A 598 9.98 -9.38 28.56
C GLU A 598 11.37 -10.02 28.41
N GLY A 599 12.42 -9.20 28.34
CA GLY A 599 13.78 -9.64 28.01
C GLY A 599 14.83 -8.52 27.91
N GLU A 600 16.11 -8.90 28.03
CA GLU A 600 17.22 -7.94 27.99
C GLU A 600 17.35 -7.24 26.61
N GLY A 601 17.16 -5.91 26.60
CA GLY A 601 17.32 -5.05 25.42
C GLY A 601 16.10 -4.19 25.05
N GLU A 602 15.11 -4.08 25.94
CA GLU A 602 13.81 -3.44 25.69
C GLU A 602 13.73 -1.97 26.10
N VAL A 603 12.71 -1.26 25.61
CA VAL A 603 12.38 0.11 26.02
C VAL A 603 11.22 0.05 26.99
N GLU A 604 11.48 0.29 28.27
CA GLU A 604 10.46 0.29 29.32
C GLU A 604 9.42 1.41 29.10
N PHE A 605 8.19 1.23 29.57
CA PHE A 605 7.17 2.26 29.43
C PHE A 605 7.54 3.55 30.17
N GLU A 606 8.29 3.47 31.26
CA GLU A 606 8.81 4.60 32.02
C GLU A 606 9.78 5.43 31.17
N VAL A 607 10.56 4.79 30.29
CA VAL A 607 11.42 5.49 29.32
C VAL A 607 10.56 6.23 28.30
N LEU A 608 9.47 5.62 27.81
CA LEU A 608 8.55 6.28 26.87
C LEU A 608 7.73 7.39 27.53
N GLU A 609 7.37 7.28 28.81
CA GLU A 609 6.63 8.30 29.59
C GLU A 609 7.41 9.61 29.74
N THR A 610 8.75 9.57 29.65
CA THR A 610 9.61 10.78 29.62
C THR A 610 9.45 11.60 28.34
N LEU A 611 8.93 11.01 27.25
CA LEU A 611 8.78 11.65 25.95
C LEU A 611 7.56 12.59 25.91
N THR A 612 7.62 13.70 26.64
CA THR A 612 6.51 14.67 26.80
C THR A 612 5.96 15.29 25.51
N GLN A 613 6.66 15.15 24.38
CA GLN A 613 6.23 15.62 23.05
C GLN A 613 5.71 14.49 22.13
N LEU A 614 5.55 13.27 22.63
CA LEU A 614 4.99 12.13 21.89
C LEU A 614 3.51 12.40 21.58
N ARG A 615 3.14 12.40 20.29
CA ARG A 615 1.78 12.75 19.83
C ARG A 615 0.96 11.54 19.41
N ILE A 616 1.59 10.58 18.73
CA ILE A 616 0.93 9.37 18.23
C ILE A 616 1.75 8.16 18.69
N LEU A 617 1.10 7.28 19.43
CA LEU A 617 1.64 6.01 19.88
C LEU A 617 0.75 4.85 19.43
N GLY A 618 1.35 3.79 18.91
CA GLY A 618 0.72 2.51 18.65
C GLY A 618 1.38 1.40 19.46
N LEU A 619 0.58 0.58 20.15
CA LEU A 619 1.06 -0.46 21.06
C LEU A 619 0.41 -1.81 20.76
N THR A 620 1.21 -2.87 20.84
CA THR A 620 0.75 -4.26 20.93
C THR A 620 1.08 -4.81 22.31
N ILE A 621 0.07 -5.28 23.03
CA ILE A 621 0.17 -5.79 24.40
C ILE A 621 -0.34 -7.22 24.43
N SER A 622 0.41 -8.10 25.09
CA SER A 622 0.11 -9.52 25.26
C SER A 622 -0.01 -9.99 26.72
N SER A 623 0.17 -9.08 27.69
CA SER A 623 0.00 -9.40 29.12
C SER A 623 -0.85 -8.36 29.85
N ILE A 624 -1.63 -8.80 30.84
CA ILE A 624 -2.42 -7.92 31.69
C ILE A 624 -1.51 -7.02 32.53
N ALA A 625 -0.36 -7.52 32.97
CA ALA A 625 0.61 -6.75 33.76
C ALA A 625 1.06 -5.48 33.01
N SER A 626 1.42 -5.62 31.74
CA SER A 626 1.82 -4.48 30.89
C SER A 626 0.64 -3.57 30.54
N LEU A 627 -0.57 -4.11 30.35
CA LEU A 627 -1.78 -3.31 30.17
C LEU A 627 -2.07 -2.43 31.39
N ASN A 628 -1.99 -2.99 32.59
CA ASN A 628 -2.21 -2.26 33.85
C ASN A 628 -1.10 -1.22 34.11
N ARG A 629 0.17 -1.57 33.86
CA ARG A 629 1.32 -0.65 33.95
C ARG A 629 1.13 0.55 33.01
N LEU A 630 0.72 0.30 31.77
CA LEU A 630 0.43 1.34 30.79
C LEU A 630 -0.67 2.30 31.24
N PHE A 631 -1.78 1.80 31.79
CA PHE A 631 -2.86 2.67 32.28
C PHE A 631 -2.48 3.54 33.49
N GLY A 632 -1.37 3.24 34.17
CA GLY A 632 -0.78 4.11 35.20
C GLY A 632 -0.02 5.32 34.66
N LEU A 633 0.32 5.34 33.37
CA LEU A 633 1.27 6.29 32.76
C LEU A 633 0.55 7.37 31.96
N ARG A 634 0.59 8.62 32.47
CA ARG A 634 -0.32 9.70 32.08
C ARG A 634 0.05 10.32 30.72
N ASN A 635 1.32 10.39 30.36
CA ASN A 635 1.74 10.94 29.07
C ASN A 635 1.48 9.92 27.95
N LEU A 636 1.82 8.65 28.18
CA LEU A 636 1.57 7.57 27.23
C LEU A 636 0.09 7.44 26.92
N VAL A 637 -0.77 7.30 27.92
CA VAL A 637 -2.22 7.12 27.70
C VAL A 637 -2.83 8.24 26.84
N ARG A 638 -2.32 9.46 26.92
CA ARG A 638 -2.79 10.60 26.11
C ARG A 638 -2.37 10.55 24.64
N CYS A 639 -1.31 9.84 24.28
CA CYS A 639 -0.81 9.74 22.90
C CYS A 639 -1.17 8.42 22.20
N ILE A 640 -1.72 7.41 22.90
CA ILE A 640 -2.14 6.14 22.26
C ILE A 640 -3.26 6.41 21.25
N HIS A 641 -2.94 6.24 19.97
CA HIS A 641 -3.87 6.26 18.85
C HIS A 641 -4.24 4.85 18.39
N TYR A 642 -3.35 3.87 18.57
CA TYR A 642 -3.57 2.49 18.14
C TYR A 642 -3.26 1.53 19.29
N LEU A 643 -4.22 0.68 19.65
CA LEU A 643 -4.04 -0.34 20.68
C LEU A 643 -4.48 -1.71 20.15
N LEU A 644 -3.52 -2.64 20.07
CA LEU A 644 -3.75 -4.05 19.82
C LEU A 644 -3.53 -4.84 21.12
N LEU A 645 -4.55 -5.53 21.59
CA LEU A 645 -4.44 -6.55 22.63
C LEU A 645 -4.45 -7.91 21.93
N LYS A 646 -3.40 -8.71 22.12
CA LYS A 646 -3.27 -10.01 21.45
C LYS A 646 -2.88 -11.10 22.44
N GLU A 647 -3.66 -12.18 22.48
CA GLU A 647 -3.37 -13.36 23.31
C GLU A 647 -3.22 -13.03 24.82
N CYS A 648 -3.90 -11.99 25.32
CA CYS A 648 -3.86 -11.61 26.73
C CYS A 648 -4.66 -12.62 27.58
N GLU A 649 -4.01 -13.69 28.04
CA GLU A 649 -4.59 -14.69 28.95
C GLU A 649 -5.16 -14.03 30.22
N GLY A 650 -6.34 -14.47 30.66
CA GLY A 650 -7.03 -13.95 31.84
C GLY A 650 -7.68 -12.56 31.69
N LEU A 651 -7.55 -11.88 30.54
CA LEU A 651 -8.12 -10.54 30.36
C LEU A 651 -9.65 -10.62 30.23
N THR A 652 -10.38 -10.39 31.33
CA THR A 652 -11.84 -10.54 31.38
C THR A 652 -12.61 -9.29 30.94
N GLU A 653 -12.13 -8.10 31.29
CA GLU A 653 -12.71 -6.81 30.92
C GLU A 653 -11.63 -5.77 30.63
N LEU A 654 -11.92 -4.78 29.79
CA LEU A 654 -11.01 -3.66 29.48
C LEU A 654 -11.71 -2.35 29.86
N VAL A 655 -11.11 -1.61 30.80
CA VAL A 655 -11.73 -0.43 31.42
C VAL A 655 -11.13 0.86 30.85
N PHE A 656 -11.97 1.70 30.27
CA PHE A 656 -11.64 3.07 29.89
C PHE A 656 -12.35 4.05 30.83
N SER A 657 -11.60 4.92 31.52
CA SER A 657 -12.21 6.05 32.25
C SER A 657 -12.38 7.24 31.32
N SER A 658 -13.48 7.98 31.40
CA SER A 658 -13.71 9.18 30.60
C SER A 658 -12.69 10.29 30.87
N ALA A 659 -12.08 10.28 32.06
CA ALA A 659 -10.99 11.18 32.46
C ALA A 659 -9.62 10.83 31.86
N SER A 660 -9.43 9.64 31.26
CA SER A 660 -8.09 9.15 30.86
C SER A 660 -7.45 9.88 29.66
N GLY A 661 -8.17 10.77 28.97
CA GLY A 661 -7.58 11.59 27.89
C GLY A 661 -7.12 10.81 26.65
N LEU A 662 -7.55 9.55 26.51
CA LEU A 662 -7.22 8.66 25.38
C LEU A 662 -7.58 9.30 24.03
N THR A 663 -6.58 9.42 23.17
CA THR A 663 -6.72 9.86 21.76
C THR A 663 -6.97 8.70 20.79
N LEU A 664 -7.40 7.55 21.32
CA LEU A 664 -7.52 6.26 20.63
C LEU A 664 -8.36 6.34 19.35
N ARG A 665 -7.75 5.98 18.21
CA ARG A 665 -8.36 5.94 16.86
C ARG A 665 -8.59 4.50 16.36
N ARG A 666 -7.77 3.52 16.77
CA ARG A 666 -8.04 2.09 16.53
C ARG A 666 -7.91 1.29 17.82
N LEU A 667 -8.91 0.45 18.08
CA LEU A 667 -8.85 -0.60 19.08
C LEU A 667 -8.98 -1.95 18.37
N SER A 668 -8.04 -2.85 18.64
CA SER A 668 -8.06 -4.22 18.15
C SER A 668 -7.85 -5.18 19.33
N ILE A 669 -8.71 -6.18 19.47
CA ILE A 669 -8.59 -7.23 20.49
C ILE A 669 -8.67 -8.57 19.76
N THR A 670 -7.63 -9.39 19.90
CA THR A 670 -7.38 -10.58 19.10
C THR A 670 -6.99 -11.75 19.99
N ASP A 671 -7.78 -12.82 19.93
CA ASP A 671 -7.49 -14.12 20.56
C ASP A 671 -7.34 -14.05 22.10
N CYS A 672 -7.94 -13.03 22.72
CA CYS A 672 -8.06 -12.91 24.18
C CYS A 672 -9.26 -13.76 24.66
N TYR A 673 -9.07 -15.07 24.81
CA TYR A 673 -10.17 -16.03 25.00
C TYR A 673 -11.02 -15.82 26.26
N ASP A 674 -10.49 -15.15 27.28
CA ASP A 674 -11.20 -14.82 28.52
C ASP A 674 -12.06 -13.55 28.46
N PHE A 675 -11.98 -12.79 27.36
CA PHE A 675 -12.57 -11.47 27.25
C PHE A 675 -14.09 -11.48 27.13
N ASN A 676 -14.76 -10.65 27.95
CA ASN A 676 -16.22 -10.61 28.05
C ASN A 676 -16.81 -9.32 27.46
N TYR A 677 -16.26 -8.16 27.79
CA TYR A 677 -16.81 -6.85 27.37
C TYR A 677 -15.85 -5.68 27.62
N LEU A 678 -16.09 -4.58 26.90
CA LEU A 678 -15.51 -3.26 27.13
C LEU A 678 -16.29 -2.51 28.22
N VAL A 679 -15.59 -1.85 29.14
CA VAL A 679 -16.17 -0.99 30.19
C VAL A 679 -15.78 0.45 29.92
N VAL A 680 -16.76 1.35 29.93
CA VAL A 680 -16.52 2.79 29.85
C VAL A 680 -17.09 3.46 31.10
N ASN A 681 -16.22 3.86 32.01
CA ASN A 681 -16.57 4.57 33.23
C ASN A 681 -16.68 6.06 32.90
N ALA A 682 -17.91 6.54 32.69
CA ALA A 682 -18.20 7.91 32.28
C ALA A 682 -19.44 8.45 33.00
N GLU A 683 -19.38 9.70 33.41
CA GLU A 683 -20.52 10.43 33.98
C GLU A 683 -21.60 10.71 32.92
N ASP A 684 -22.82 11.00 33.38
CA ASP A 684 -23.94 11.26 32.49
C ASP A 684 -23.71 12.53 31.65
N GLY A 685 -23.89 12.40 30.33
CA GLY A 685 -23.65 13.46 29.34
C GLY A 685 -22.25 13.45 28.68
N GLN A 686 -21.30 12.65 29.17
CA GLN A 686 -19.93 12.65 28.64
C GLN A 686 -19.77 11.75 27.38
N LYS A 687 -18.94 12.17 26.41
CA LYS A 687 -18.71 11.45 25.15
C LYS A 687 -17.76 10.26 25.35
N TRP A 688 -18.21 9.05 25.03
CA TRP A 688 -17.35 7.85 25.10
C TRP A 688 -16.48 7.73 23.85
N LEU A 689 -15.16 7.54 24.04
CA LEU A 689 -14.16 7.27 23.00
C LEU A 689 -14.40 8.07 21.69
N PRO A 690 -14.47 9.41 21.76
CA PRO A 690 -14.97 10.24 20.66
C PRO A 690 -14.10 10.20 19.40
N ASN A 691 -12.83 9.79 19.52
CA ASN A 691 -11.85 9.74 18.42
C ASN A 691 -11.73 8.35 17.77
N LEU A 692 -12.41 7.32 18.30
CA LEU A 692 -12.30 5.95 17.80
C LEU A 692 -12.90 5.86 16.39
N GLU A 693 -12.09 5.48 15.41
CA GLU A 693 -12.46 5.33 14.00
C GLU A 693 -12.64 3.88 13.59
N VAL A 694 -11.89 2.97 14.20
CA VAL A 694 -11.90 1.53 13.89
C VAL A 694 -11.97 0.70 15.16
N LEU A 695 -12.93 -0.23 15.21
CA LEU A 695 -13.01 -1.26 16.24
C LEU A 695 -12.89 -2.64 15.58
N SER A 696 -11.96 -3.47 16.06
CA SER A 696 -11.76 -4.83 15.55
C SER A 696 -11.72 -5.84 16.70
N LEU A 697 -12.54 -6.88 16.61
CA LEU A 697 -12.66 -7.94 17.61
C LEU A 697 -12.49 -9.28 16.91
N HIS A 698 -11.50 -10.09 17.29
CA HIS A 698 -11.19 -11.37 16.66
C HIS A 698 -11.00 -12.45 17.73
N GLY A 699 -11.64 -13.61 17.58
CA GLY A 699 -11.37 -14.78 18.41
C GLY A 699 -11.76 -14.62 19.89
N LEU A 700 -12.89 -13.95 20.16
CA LEU A 700 -13.35 -13.65 21.54
C LEU A 700 -14.61 -14.47 21.91
N PRO A 701 -14.48 -15.76 22.26
CA PRO A 701 -15.60 -16.69 22.38
C PRO A 701 -16.54 -16.42 23.57
N LYS A 702 -16.08 -15.69 24.60
CA LYS A 702 -16.89 -15.34 25.79
C LYS A 702 -17.69 -14.04 25.63
N VAL A 703 -17.39 -13.21 24.63
CA VAL A 703 -18.11 -11.95 24.40
C VAL A 703 -19.57 -12.21 24.04
N THR A 704 -20.50 -11.78 24.90
CA THR A 704 -21.95 -11.84 24.67
C THR A 704 -22.54 -10.48 24.28
N SER A 705 -21.95 -9.41 24.81
CA SER A 705 -22.15 -8.01 24.45
C SER A 705 -20.79 -7.33 24.34
N VAL A 706 -20.58 -6.46 23.36
CA VAL A 706 -19.32 -5.71 23.21
C VAL A 706 -19.10 -4.74 24.38
N TRP A 707 -20.16 -4.22 25.00
CA TRP A 707 -20.11 -3.18 26.03
C TRP A 707 -20.83 -3.63 27.31
N LYS A 708 -20.24 -3.34 28.48
CA LYS A 708 -20.85 -3.56 29.80
C LYS A 708 -22.04 -2.63 30.07
N SER A 709 -21.94 -1.40 29.58
CA SER A 709 -22.88 -0.31 29.81
C SER A 709 -23.55 0.13 28.49
N PRO A 710 -24.82 0.57 28.49
CA PRO A 710 -25.53 0.96 27.27
C PRO A 710 -24.86 2.14 26.54
N VAL A 711 -24.52 1.94 25.27
CA VAL A 711 -23.97 3.01 24.40
C VAL A 711 -25.02 4.09 24.19
N ARG A 712 -24.61 5.37 24.23
CA ARG A 712 -25.50 6.54 24.10
C ARG A 712 -25.21 7.30 22.81
N LYS A 713 -26.16 8.11 22.32
CA LYS A 713 -26.05 8.82 21.01
C LYS A 713 -24.86 9.78 20.87
N ALA A 714 -24.21 10.17 21.97
CA ALA A 714 -23.00 11.01 22.00
C ALA A 714 -21.68 10.21 22.03
N SER A 715 -21.74 8.88 22.11
CA SER A 715 -20.60 7.97 22.10
C SER A 715 -20.07 7.72 20.68
N LEU A 716 -18.80 7.34 20.54
CA LEU A 716 -18.25 6.73 19.31
C LEU A 716 -18.48 7.55 18.02
N GLN A 717 -18.50 8.88 18.13
CA GLN A 717 -18.95 9.81 17.08
C GLN A 717 -18.11 9.79 15.78
N ASN A 718 -16.91 9.21 15.83
CA ASN A 718 -16.02 9.06 14.69
C ASN A 718 -15.88 7.61 14.21
N LEU A 719 -16.62 6.63 14.76
CA LEU A 719 -16.47 5.23 14.36
C LEU A 719 -16.97 5.04 12.93
N ARG A 720 -16.06 4.57 12.06
CA ARG A 720 -16.26 4.36 10.62
C ARG A 720 -16.28 2.90 10.24
N LEU A 721 -15.53 2.05 10.93
CA LEU A 721 -15.39 0.64 10.61
C LEU A 721 -15.57 -0.23 11.85
N LEU A 722 -16.53 -1.16 11.77
CA LEU A 722 -16.69 -2.24 12.73
C LEU A 722 -16.29 -3.57 12.09
N ASN A 723 -15.39 -4.31 12.73
CA ASN A 723 -14.91 -5.60 12.26
C ASN A 723 -15.00 -6.64 13.38
N ILE A 724 -15.80 -7.70 13.22
CA ILE A 724 -15.96 -8.75 14.24
C ILE A 724 -15.84 -10.13 13.61
N TRP A 725 -14.90 -10.95 14.11
CA TRP A 725 -14.57 -12.28 13.61
C TRP A 725 -14.54 -13.28 14.77
N TYR A 726 -15.09 -14.48 14.60
CA TYR A 726 -14.99 -15.60 15.55
C TYR A 726 -15.49 -15.29 16.98
N CYS A 727 -16.31 -14.24 17.16
CA CYS A 727 -16.94 -13.90 18.45
C CYS A 727 -18.20 -14.74 18.65
N HIS A 728 -18.04 -16.05 18.80
CA HIS A 728 -19.12 -17.03 18.68
C HIS A 728 -20.30 -16.84 19.65
N SER A 729 -20.13 -16.17 20.79
CA SER A 729 -21.21 -15.93 21.76
C SER A 729 -21.92 -14.58 21.62
N LEU A 730 -21.49 -13.72 20.69
CA LEU A 730 -22.04 -12.38 20.52
C LEU A 730 -23.45 -12.46 19.89
N LYS A 731 -24.44 -11.87 20.56
CA LYS A 731 -25.86 -12.00 20.15
C LYS A 731 -26.32 -10.97 19.13
N ASN A 732 -25.85 -9.73 19.24
CA ASN A 732 -26.20 -8.59 18.38
C ASN A 732 -25.14 -7.48 18.52
N VAL A 733 -25.26 -6.43 17.69
CA VAL A 733 -24.47 -5.20 17.78
C VAL A 733 -25.35 -3.93 17.73
N SER A 734 -26.58 -3.97 18.28
CA SER A 734 -27.63 -2.94 18.11
C SER A 734 -27.19 -1.48 18.34
N TRP A 735 -26.15 -1.27 19.15
CA TRP A 735 -25.49 0.02 19.36
C TRP A 735 -24.95 0.68 18.08
N VAL A 736 -24.77 -0.05 16.97
CA VAL A 736 -24.35 0.53 15.67
C VAL A 736 -25.36 1.54 15.10
N LEU A 737 -26.65 1.45 15.49
CA LEU A 737 -27.68 2.42 15.12
C LEU A 737 -27.35 3.85 15.58
N LEU A 738 -26.54 3.98 16.64
CA LEU A 738 -26.19 5.26 17.27
C LEU A 738 -24.99 5.95 16.61
N LEU A 739 -24.39 5.36 15.57
CA LEU A 739 -23.12 5.79 14.98
C LEU A 739 -23.34 6.69 13.74
N PRO A 740 -23.11 8.01 13.82
CA PRO A 740 -23.42 8.94 12.72
C PRO A 740 -22.41 8.90 11.55
N LYS A 741 -21.27 8.21 11.72
CA LYS A 741 -20.18 8.16 10.73
C LYS A 741 -19.80 6.75 10.28
N LEU A 742 -20.59 5.73 10.62
CA LEU A 742 -20.29 4.35 10.25
C LEU A 742 -20.34 4.21 8.72
N GLU A 743 -19.28 3.64 8.14
CA GLU A 743 -19.11 3.45 6.69
C GLU A 743 -19.05 1.97 6.30
N ALA A 744 -18.56 1.09 7.17
CA ALA A 744 -18.52 -0.36 6.92
C ALA A 744 -18.79 -1.20 8.18
N ILE A 745 -19.51 -2.31 7.99
CA ILE A 745 -19.76 -3.36 8.98
C ILE A 745 -19.30 -4.70 8.39
N TYR A 746 -18.42 -5.38 9.10
CA TYR A 746 -17.91 -6.71 8.78
C TYR A 746 -18.17 -7.67 9.94
N LEU A 747 -18.94 -8.74 9.69
CA LEU A 747 -19.36 -9.72 10.70
C LEU A 747 -19.12 -11.14 10.19
N PHE A 748 -18.20 -11.87 10.83
CA PHE A 748 -17.72 -13.16 10.36
C PHE A 748 -17.72 -14.22 11.46
N TYR A 749 -18.20 -15.43 11.15
CA TYR A 749 -18.13 -16.60 12.02
C TYR A 749 -18.82 -16.41 13.40
N CYS A 750 -19.83 -15.54 13.50
CA CYS A 750 -20.50 -15.16 14.76
C CYS A 750 -21.69 -16.09 15.06
N LYS A 751 -21.40 -17.35 15.41
CA LYS A 751 -22.35 -18.47 15.44
C LYS A 751 -23.65 -18.28 16.24
N LYS A 752 -23.68 -17.55 17.35
CA LYS A 752 -24.91 -17.28 18.14
C LYS A 752 -25.60 -15.94 17.83
N MET A 753 -25.20 -15.22 16.78
CA MET A 753 -25.81 -13.94 16.42
C MET A 753 -27.15 -14.18 15.72
N GLU A 754 -28.27 -13.96 16.41
CA GLU A 754 -29.61 -14.13 15.85
C GLU A 754 -30.09 -12.91 15.06
N GLN A 755 -29.64 -11.71 15.44
CA GLN A 755 -29.96 -10.46 14.78
C GLN A 755 -28.75 -9.52 14.82
N VAL A 756 -28.44 -8.81 13.73
CA VAL A 756 -27.38 -7.78 13.75
C VAL A 756 -27.81 -6.61 14.65
N VAL A 757 -29.07 -6.20 14.50
CA VAL A 757 -29.75 -5.23 15.35
C VAL A 757 -30.99 -5.91 15.96
N SER A 758 -31.05 -5.97 17.29
CA SER A 758 -32.19 -6.50 18.06
C SER A 758 -33.21 -5.42 18.43
N GLY A 759 -34.46 -5.84 18.63
CA GLY A 759 -35.60 -4.99 19.01
C GLY A 759 -35.99 -5.03 20.49
N GLU A 760 -35.04 -5.28 21.39
CA GLU A 760 -35.32 -5.42 22.84
C GLU A 760 -35.74 -4.08 23.49
N GLU A 761 -36.55 -4.17 24.54
CA GLU A 761 -37.27 -3.05 25.17
C GLU A 761 -36.34 -1.93 25.66
N GLY A 762 -36.60 -0.69 25.23
CA GLY A 762 -35.89 0.52 25.67
C GLY A 762 -35.26 1.34 24.55
N LEU A 763 -35.10 0.77 23.35
CA LEU A 763 -34.77 1.55 22.15
C LEU A 763 -36.06 2.10 21.52
N LEU A 764 -36.16 3.44 21.43
CA LEU A 764 -37.14 4.12 20.58
C LEU A 764 -36.94 3.69 19.11
N GLU A 765 -37.96 3.92 18.27
CA GLU A 765 -37.84 3.71 16.82
C GLU A 765 -36.53 4.30 16.29
N PRO A 766 -35.78 3.56 15.45
CA PRO A 766 -34.47 3.98 15.00
C PRO A 766 -34.55 5.33 14.27
N ASP A 767 -33.59 6.22 14.54
CA ASP A 767 -33.49 7.52 13.87
C ASP A 767 -33.58 7.32 12.35
N PRO A 768 -34.47 8.02 11.61
CA PRO A 768 -34.56 7.90 10.15
C PRO A 768 -33.25 8.20 9.39
N LYS A 769 -32.24 8.78 10.07
CA LYS A 769 -30.88 9.01 9.55
C LYS A 769 -29.85 7.99 10.01
N ALA A 770 -30.25 6.91 10.69
CA ALA A 770 -29.39 5.77 10.97
C ALA A 770 -28.77 5.25 9.66
N PHE A 771 -27.52 4.78 9.72
CA PHE A 771 -26.77 4.29 8.55
C PHE A 771 -26.66 5.24 7.34
N SER A 772 -26.90 6.54 7.52
CA SER A 772 -26.84 7.55 6.44
C SER A 772 -25.49 7.69 5.73
N ARG A 773 -24.42 7.09 6.27
CA ARG A 773 -23.08 7.02 5.67
C ARG A 773 -22.56 5.61 5.38
N LEU A 774 -23.37 4.58 5.67
CA LEU A 774 -22.98 3.18 5.52
C LEU A 774 -22.87 2.84 4.04
N LYS A 775 -21.72 2.29 3.62
CA LYS A 775 -21.37 1.96 2.23
C LYS A 775 -21.27 0.46 2.00
N THR A 776 -20.86 -0.30 3.02
CA THR A 776 -20.62 -1.74 2.95
C THR A 776 -21.21 -2.46 4.15
N ILE A 777 -21.94 -3.54 3.90
CA ILE A 777 -22.31 -4.54 4.91
C ILE A 777 -21.81 -5.88 4.39
N GLU A 778 -20.98 -6.58 5.16
CA GLU A 778 -20.54 -7.93 4.83
C GLU A 778 -20.75 -8.86 6.03
N ILE A 779 -21.44 -9.96 5.77
CA ILE A 779 -21.87 -10.94 6.76
C ILE A 779 -21.59 -12.34 6.21
N ARG A 780 -20.74 -13.13 6.89
CA ARG A 780 -20.42 -14.49 6.45
C ARG A 780 -20.31 -15.50 7.60
N ASP A 781 -20.86 -16.69 7.39
CA ASP A 781 -20.93 -17.79 8.37
C ASP A 781 -21.56 -17.34 9.71
N LEU A 782 -22.81 -16.87 9.61
CA LEU A 782 -23.68 -16.59 10.74
C LEU A 782 -24.91 -17.53 10.69
N PRO A 783 -24.75 -18.81 11.10
CA PRO A 783 -25.78 -19.85 10.92
C PRO A 783 -27.10 -19.59 11.66
N GLU A 784 -27.08 -18.82 12.75
CA GLU A 784 -28.27 -18.49 13.54
C GLU A 784 -28.94 -17.16 13.14
N LEU A 785 -28.38 -16.39 12.21
CA LEU A 785 -28.88 -15.06 11.86
C LEU A 785 -30.24 -15.14 11.15
N LYS A 786 -31.29 -14.62 11.78
CA LYS A 786 -32.68 -14.64 11.28
C LYS A 786 -33.05 -13.36 10.53
N SER A 787 -32.51 -12.22 10.97
CA SER A 787 -32.82 -10.89 10.41
C SER A 787 -31.71 -9.89 10.71
N ILE A 788 -31.36 -9.02 9.76
CA ILE A 788 -30.41 -7.92 10.03
C ILE A 788 -31.02 -6.88 11.00
N SER A 789 -32.30 -6.56 10.85
CA SER A 789 -33.06 -5.65 11.73
C SER A 789 -34.54 -6.04 11.75
N PRO A 790 -35.27 -5.85 12.87
CA PRO A 790 -36.72 -6.00 12.93
C PRO A 790 -37.48 -4.83 12.30
N TRP A 791 -36.83 -3.67 12.12
CA TRP A 791 -37.40 -2.49 11.48
C TRP A 791 -36.93 -2.34 10.03
N THR A 792 -37.77 -1.72 9.20
CA THR A 792 -37.39 -1.23 7.86
C THR A 792 -36.43 -0.05 8.02
N LEU A 793 -35.19 -0.21 7.56
CA LEU A 793 -34.15 0.80 7.70
C LEU A 793 -33.83 1.46 6.34
N ALA A 794 -33.46 2.74 6.38
CA ALA A 794 -33.01 3.48 5.21
C ALA A 794 -31.50 3.38 5.05
N PHE A 795 -31.03 2.99 3.85
CA PHE A 795 -29.62 2.83 3.52
C PHE A 795 -29.21 3.73 2.34
N PRO A 796 -29.14 5.06 2.51
CA PRO A 796 -29.06 6.01 1.39
C PRO A 796 -27.69 6.08 0.70
N CYS A 797 -26.63 5.54 1.30
CA CYS A 797 -25.26 5.54 0.75
C CYS A 797 -24.69 4.13 0.52
N LEU A 798 -25.50 3.09 0.68
CA LEU A 798 -25.07 1.70 0.64
C LEU A 798 -24.74 1.31 -0.81
N LYS A 799 -23.55 0.76 -1.01
CA LYS A 799 -23.01 0.38 -2.32
C LYS A 799 -22.90 -1.14 -2.48
N SER A 800 -22.54 -1.83 -1.41
CA SER A 800 -22.34 -3.28 -1.40
C SER A 800 -22.97 -3.92 -0.16
N ILE A 801 -23.65 -5.03 -0.39
CA ILE A 801 -24.09 -5.99 0.63
C ILE A 801 -23.50 -7.35 0.24
N ALA A 802 -22.79 -8.00 1.15
CA ALA A 802 -22.35 -9.38 1.00
C ALA A 802 -22.97 -10.26 2.10
N VAL A 803 -23.61 -11.36 1.70
CA VAL A 803 -24.21 -12.36 2.59
C VAL A 803 -23.82 -13.75 2.10
N ILE A 804 -23.01 -14.46 2.88
CA ILE A 804 -22.48 -15.79 2.54
C ILE A 804 -22.72 -16.73 3.74
N ASP A 805 -23.09 -17.99 3.52
CA ASP A 805 -23.26 -18.99 4.59
C ASP A 805 -24.19 -18.55 5.74
N CYS A 806 -25.29 -17.86 5.42
CA CYS A 806 -26.28 -17.35 6.39
C CYS A 806 -27.68 -17.98 6.18
N PRO A 807 -27.85 -19.31 6.36
CA PRO A 807 -29.02 -20.06 5.90
C PRO A 807 -30.37 -19.69 6.56
N LYS A 808 -30.35 -19.04 7.74
CA LYS A 808 -31.58 -18.61 8.43
C LYS A 808 -32.02 -17.18 8.07
N LEU A 809 -31.19 -16.40 7.37
CA LEU A 809 -31.50 -15.03 7.00
C LEU A 809 -32.37 -15.05 5.74
N LYS A 810 -33.67 -14.83 5.87
CA LYS A 810 -34.63 -14.96 4.75
C LYS A 810 -35.19 -13.62 4.23
N LYS A 811 -34.69 -12.50 4.75
CA LYS A 811 -35.10 -11.14 4.39
C LYS A 811 -33.93 -10.17 4.48
N LEU A 812 -33.87 -9.22 3.54
CA LEU A 812 -33.02 -8.04 3.62
C LEU A 812 -33.83 -6.84 4.13
N PRO A 813 -33.30 -5.98 5.00
CA PRO A 813 -34.02 -4.84 5.59
C PRO A 813 -34.08 -3.63 4.64
N ILE A 814 -34.33 -3.88 3.35
CA ILE A 814 -34.27 -2.87 2.30
C ILE A 814 -35.68 -2.29 2.10
N GLY A 815 -35.92 -1.10 2.64
CA GLY A 815 -37.11 -0.30 2.31
C GLY A 815 -37.07 0.20 0.87
N THR A 816 -38.25 0.52 0.32
CA THR A 816 -38.39 1.11 -1.02
C THR A 816 -37.50 2.35 -1.18
N HIS A 817 -36.51 2.26 -2.06
CA HIS A 817 -35.42 3.24 -2.12
C HIS A 817 -35.85 4.60 -2.68
N ASN A 818 -35.44 5.67 -2.01
CA ASN A 818 -35.37 7.03 -2.57
C ASN A 818 -33.97 7.36 -3.18
N SER A 819 -33.14 6.34 -3.42
CA SER A 819 -31.83 6.47 -4.06
C SER A 819 -31.95 6.23 -5.57
N SER A 820 -31.18 6.95 -6.38
CA SER A 820 -31.10 6.74 -7.84
C SER A 820 -30.32 5.49 -8.26
N THR A 821 -29.67 4.80 -7.30
CA THR A 821 -28.92 3.56 -7.52
C THR A 821 -29.18 2.56 -6.39
N LEU A 822 -29.27 1.28 -6.74
CA LEU A 822 -29.41 0.15 -5.83
C LEU A 822 -28.02 -0.42 -5.48
N PRO A 823 -27.79 -0.96 -4.26
CA PRO A 823 -26.53 -1.60 -3.92
C PRO A 823 -26.32 -2.93 -4.66
N THR A 824 -25.06 -3.25 -4.95
CA THR A 824 -24.62 -4.58 -5.40
C THR A 824 -24.80 -5.59 -4.27
N VAL A 825 -25.32 -6.78 -4.59
CA VAL A 825 -25.56 -7.87 -3.63
C VAL A 825 -24.75 -9.10 -4.00
N TYR A 826 -23.79 -9.46 -3.15
CA TYR A 826 -22.94 -10.64 -3.28
C TYR A 826 -23.46 -11.76 -2.39
N CYS A 827 -23.93 -12.87 -2.96
CA CYS A 827 -24.47 -14.01 -2.21
C CYS A 827 -24.56 -15.26 -3.10
N SER A 828 -24.80 -16.45 -2.52
CA SER A 828 -25.01 -17.66 -3.32
C SER A 828 -26.39 -17.68 -3.99
N GLU A 829 -26.50 -18.32 -5.16
CA GLU A 829 -27.78 -18.47 -5.89
C GLU A 829 -28.87 -19.15 -5.03
N GLU A 830 -28.52 -20.18 -4.27
CA GLU A 830 -29.45 -20.89 -3.38
C GLU A 830 -30.08 -19.95 -2.34
N TRP A 831 -29.28 -19.02 -1.80
CA TRP A 831 -29.76 -18.04 -0.82
C TRP A 831 -30.59 -16.95 -1.49
N TRP A 832 -30.17 -16.50 -2.68
CA TRP A 832 -30.90 -15.52 -3.49
C TRP A 832 -32.31 -15.98 -3.87
N GLU A 833 -32.46 -17.22 -4.34
CA GLU A 833 -33.76 -17.83 -4.63
C GLU A 833 -34.58 -18.11 -3.36
N GLY A 834 -33.92 -18.33 -2.22
CA GLY A 834 -34.55 -18.51 -0.91
C GLY A 834 -35.08 -17.22 -0.24
N LEU A 835 -34.79 -16.04 -0.79
CA LEU A 835 -35.19 -14.75 -0.22
C LEU A 835 -36.71 -14.48 -0.29
N LYS A 836 -37.27 -14.01 0.82
CA LYS A 836 -38.64 -13.51 0.91
C LYS A 836 -38.69 -12.02 0.64
N TRP A 837 -39.09 -11.66 -0.57
CA TRP A 837 -39.29 -10.28 -1.00
C TRP A 837 -40.68 -9.77 -0.61
N ASP A 838 -40.77 -8.54 -0.12
CA ASP A 838 -42.06 -7.93 0.27
C ASP A 838 -42.87 -7.44 -0.95
N GLU A 839 -42.23 -7.11 -2.07
CA GLU A 839 -42.87 -6.91 -3.37
C GLU A 839 -42.06 -7.56 -4.52
N PRO A 840 -42.71 -8.16 -5.55
CA PRO A 840 -42.01 -8.74 -6.71
C PRO A 840 -41.16 -7.72 -7.49
N ASN A 841 -41.60 -6.46 -7.54
CA ASN A 841 -40.89 -5.39 -8.25
C ASN A 841 -39.52 -5.07 -7.63
N ILE A 842 -39.37 -5.25 -6.32
CA ILE A 842 -38.10 -5.03 -5.61
C ILE A 842 -37.08 -6.07 -6.06
N ARG A 843 -37.44 -7.36 -6.10
CA ARG A 843 -36.57 -8.44 -6.60
C ARG A 843 -36.04 -8.11 -8.00
N ASN A 844 -36.94 -7.71 -8.92
CA ASN A 844 -36.58 -7.42 -10.30
C ASN A 844 -35.64 -6.21 -10.44
N GLY A 845 -35.76 -5.19 -9.58
CA GLY A 845 -34.83 -4.07 -9.56
C GLY A 845 -33.41 -4.47 -9.14
N PHE A 846 -33.28 -5.46 -8.26
CA PHE A 846 -31.97 -5.95 -7.80
C PHE A 846 -31.32 -7.00 -8.72
N LEU A 847 -32.04 -7.63 -9.66
CA LEU A 847 -31.47 -8.67 -10.53
C LEU A 847 -30.23 -8.20 -11.32
N THR A 848 -30.18 -6.94 -11.76
CA THR A 848 -29.00 -6.39 -12.46
C THR A 848 -27.83 -6.03 -11.55
N ASN A 849 -28.01 -6.14 -10.23
CA ASN A 849 -27.02 -5.84 -9.19
C ASN A 849 -26.69 -7.07 -8.33
N PHE A 850 -27.22 -8.24 -8.67
CA PHE A 850 -26.88 -9.52 -8.06
C PHE A 850 -25.57 -10.05 -8.68
N ILE A 851 -24.65 -10.48 -7.82
CA ILE A 851 -23.44 -11.19 -8.20
C ILE A 851 -23.40 -12.48 -7.37
N SER A 852 -23.40 -13.63 -8.05
CA SER A 852 -23.19 -14.91 -7.36
C SER A 852 -21.75 -14.99 -6.84
N ASN A 853 -21.61 -15.41 -5.59
CA ASN A 853 -20.34 -15.73 -4.93
C ASN A 853 -20.20 -17.23 -4.70
#